data_AF-A0A7R9HYV2-F1
#
_entry.id   AF-A0A7R9HYV2-F1
#
_cell.length_a   1.000
_cell.length_b   1.000
_cell.length_c   1.000
_cell.angle_alpha   90.00
_cell.angle_beta   90.00
_cell.angle_gamma   90.00
#
_symmetry.space_group_name_H-M   'P 1'
#
loop_
_entity.id
_entity.type
_entity.pdbx_description
1 polymer ?
#
loop_
_entity_poly.entity_id
_entity_poly.type
_entity_poly.pdbx_seq_one_letter_code
_entity_poly.pdbx_strand_id
1 'polypeptide(L)'
;MLREIVHKHPEVWSNNLTVEWLYKLSADLWSHWLPQNSLSTIESGGYYTTLVRENFRIVVLNSNVCYFFNFWLLYNSQDPGGQLAWLVKVLSKAEKKKEKVHILGHIYPGGEDCQHVWSREFEDTVTVIFTGHSHKDQFHLQYSLTDPKRANMLIIDGGSATPYKDVNPNYRLHFVDPKTWNVVDTESWVYNLTEANQDSNHAPKWFKLYSFIKDYHVSSLKPQDMDKMVHKMDKEDYLLQKYHRFYYKNSDLVVKKKCDKECKKKLLCSIMTSQSKDLLHCDGIKRKPKEKAESLSYELRQSRVQGYHTNRLSQLVKEYSLPRHLQGVEPELLPEPYDDITCILCGAAVIEVLDIYNQNKSADALRSVAIQLCITFNLASEDVCIGIVDVHLGEAVYLANHADDASKKQLCGLYLSSCGFEDEWTIDVDLGTKPDIVTPTVPDSPTDTMTIVHVTDMHYDPTYLVGGRGDCGDPTCCREEQGTPTDGTVAAGYWGDYRHCDTPAQAVNDTLMHIKQQHQSIDYVYMTGDFVDHGVWETSQETNTKTITAVVNAAKETFGDVPIIFTLGNHEPTPVNQYAPLDVDDDVSSKWLELWSPYITDEAKQTILKGGFYTLLLRPGFRVIILNNVVGYKSNFWMALGSEDPYGQLKWLAETLLQAEHDGEKVHLLYHIQMQSCLPTWSREYHKIIDRFENIIMAQFNGHTHTDEFQVFHSVSDLTRANSVLFNGGSGTANANVNPNYRIYTVDPTSLYVLDAETWIYNLTDANLSPKINPKWFLEYSMREAFGVPTLLPHALSSLTHSMARDHALMRQYYRFYVKQADTSPASGCDDACLKGVLCNIVNVQNGNTTNCEALTAEYDETLRAML
;
A
#
# COMPACT_ATOMS: atom_id res chain seq x y z
N MET A 1 52.92 -11.68 -14.62
CA MET A 1 52.59 -10.77 -15.74
C MET A 1 51.14 -10.35 -15.61
N LEU A 2 50.88 -9.30 -14.83
CA LEU A 2 49.56 -8.67 -14.73
C LEU A 2 49.38 -7.82 -15.99
N ARG A 3 48.47 -8.21 -16.88
CA ARG A 3 48.07 -7.35 -18.01
C ARG A 3 47.14 -6.28 -17.45
N GLU A 4 47.57 -5.03 -17.51
CA GLU A 4 46.70 -3.86 -17.42
C GLU A 4 45.63 -3.97 -18.49
N ILE A 5 44.40 -4.30 -18.10
CA ILE A 5 43.23 -3.99 -18.91
C ILE A 5 42.92 -2.53 -18.63
N VAL A 6 43.51 -1.64 -19.43
CA VAL A 6 43.02 -0.28 -19.58
C VAL A 6 41.65 -0.41 -20.24
N HIS A 7 40.58 -0.27 -19.45
CA HIS A 7 39.24 -0.06 -20.01
C HIS A 7 39.28 1.25 -20.81
N LYS A 8 39.48 1.15 -22.13
CA LYS A 8 39.16 2.26 -23.03
C LYS A 8 37.67 2.53 -22.88
N HIS A 9 37.35 3.75 -22.46
CA HIS A 9 35.99 4.28 -22.56
C HIS A 9 35.45 4.03 -23.97
N PRO A 10 34.20 3.59 -24.14
CA PRO A 10 33.58 3.58 -25.46
C PRO A 10 33.57 5.01 -25.95
N GLU A 11 34.11 5.23 -27.15
CA GLU A 11 34.15 6.54 -27.76
C GLU A 11 32.72 7.08 -27.85
N VAL A 12 32.48 8.25 -27.25
CA VAL A 12 31.23 8.98 -27.50
C VAL A 12 31.31 9.45 -28.95
N TRP A 13 30.73 8.68 -29.88
CA TRP A 13 30.87 8.85 -31.33
C TRP A 13 30.28 10.17 -31.89
N SER A 14 29.74 11.03 -31.03
CA SER A 14 29.17 12.32 -31.40
C SER A 14 29.85 13.45 -30.63
N ASN A 15 30.45 14.39 -31.38
CA ASN A 15 31.07 15.60 -30.84
C ASN A 15 30.09 16.47 -30.01
N ASN A 16 28.77 16.26 -30.15
CA ASN A 16 27.75 17.01 -29.42
C ASN A 16 27.46 16.45 -28.01
N LEU A 17 28.00 15.27 -27.67
CA LEU A 17 27.75 14.59 -26.39
C LEU A 17 28.97 14.61 -25.46
N THR A 18 30.13 15.09 -25.93
CA THR A 18 31.35 15.23 -25.11
C THR A 18 31.39 16.56 -24.35
N VAL A 19 31.88 16.53 -23.11
CA VAL A 19 32.16 17.71 -22.29
C VAL A 19 33.64 18.14 -22.34
N GLU A 20 34.44 17.52 -23.21
CA GLU A 20 35.88 17.81 -23.33
C GLU A 20 36.17 19.28 -23.69
N TRP A 21 35.27 19.93 -24.43
CA TRP A 21 35.38 21.36 -24.74
C TRP A 21 35.44 22.22 -23.46
N LEU A 22 34.69 21.86 -22.42
CA LEU A 22 34.64 22.58 -21.15
C LEU A 22 35.96 22.40 -20.37
N TYR A 23 36.53 21.21 -20.42
CA TYR A 23 37.81 20.91 -19.77
C TYR A 23 38.97 21.63 -20.45
N LYS A 24 39.00 21.67 -21.79
CA LYS A 24 39.98 22.46 -22.56
C LYS A 24 39.87 23.94 -22.25
N LEU A 25 38.66 24.50 -22.32
CA LEU A 25 38.42 25.89 -21.98
C LEU A 25 38.86 26.21 -20.55
N SER A 26 38.57 25.33 -19.59
CA SER A 26 38.97 25.50 -18.19
C SER A 26 40.50 25.47 -18.04
N ALA A 27 41.18 24.54 -18.71
CA ALA A 27 42.64 24.45 -18.70
C ALA A 27 43.29 25.71 -19.29
N ASP A 28 42.78 26.20 -20.42
CA ASP A 28 43.27 27.41 -21.08
C ASP A 28 43.12 28.64 -20.16
N LEU A 29 41.92 28.87 -19.63
CA LEU A 29 41.63 30.01 -18.77
C LEU A 29 42.39 29.97 -17.44
N TRP A 30 42.60 28.78 -16.85
CA TRP A 30 43.26 28.63 -15.55
C TRP A 30 44.78 28.46 -15.65
N SER A 31 45.33 28.32 -16.84
CA SER A 31 46.78 28.15 -17.09
C SER A 31 47.64 29.26 -16.50
N HIS A 32 47.10 30.48 -16.36
CA HIS A 32 47.80 31.61 -15.76
C HIS A 32 47.96 31.51 -14.23
N TRP A 33 47.13 30.70 -13.55
CA TRP A 33 47.15 30.52 -12.10
C TRP A 33 47.67 29.15 -11.65
N LEU A 34 47.68 28.17 -12.54
CA LEU A 34 48.00 26.79 -12.23
C LEU A 34 49.33 26.34 -12.84
N PRO A 35 50.09 25.47 -12.15
CA PRO A 35 51.28 24.86 -12.71
C PRO A 35 50.99 24.04 -13.98
N GLN A 36 51.90 24.06 -14.95
CA GLN A 36 51.73 23.37 -16.25
C GLN A 36 51.39 21.87 -16.12
N ASN A 37 51.92 21.20 -15.09
CA ASN A 37 51.65 19.78 -14.84
C ASN A 37 50.24 19.50 -14.29
N SER A 38 49.46 20.53 -13.94
CA SER A 38 48.06 20.41 -13.55
C SER A 38 47.12 20.38 -14.76
N LEU A 39 47.53 20.96 -15.89
CA LEU A 39 46.67 21.14 -17.06
C LEU A 39 46.22 19.81 -17.66
N SER A 40 47.09 18.81 -17.70
CA SER A 40 46.77 17.51 -18.29
C SER A 40 45.62 16.77 -17.58
N THR A 41 45.53 16.86 -16.25
CA THR A 41 44.43 16.23 -15.50
C THR A 41 43.15 17.06 -15.57
N ILE A 42 43.26 18.39 -15.74
CA ILE A 42 42.12 19.26 -16.01
C ILE A 42 41.50 18.88 -17.35
N GLU A 43 42.30 18.79 -18.41
CA GLU A 43 41.84 18.40 -19.76
C GLU A 43 41.23 16.99 -19.77
N SER A 44 41.77 16.07 -18.96
CA SER A 44 41.32 14.67 -18.92
C SER A 44 40.03 14.44 -18.12
N GLY A 45 39.77 15.23 -17.08
CA GLY A 45 38.64 14.95 -16.19
C GLY A 45 38.17 16.11 -15.29
N GLY A 46 38.70 17.32 -15.50
CA GLY A 46 38.33 18.51 -14.73
C GLY A 46 38.85 18.53 -13.29
N TYR A 47 39.85 17.70 -12.96
CA TYR A 47 40.42 17.58 -11.61
C TYR A 47 41.93 17.81 -11.62
N TYR A 48 42.50 18.27 -10.50
CA TYR A 48 43.94 18.55 -10.42
C TYR A 48 44.46 18.67 -8.99
N THR A 49 45.78 18.68 -8.84
CA THR A 49 46.43 18.97 -7.56
C THR A 49 47.60 19.93 -7.74
N THR A 50 47.78 20.83 -6.78
CA THR A 50 48.92 21.74 -6.74
C THR A 50 49.57 21.73 -5.36
N LEU A 51 50.90 21.77 -5.33
CA LEU A 51 51.66 21.98 -4.11
C LEU A 51 51.80 23.49 -3.91
N VAL A 52 51.09 24.05 -2.93
CA VAL A 52 51.03 25.50 -2.72
C VAL A 52 52.22 25.98 -1.91
N ARG A 53 52.65 25.20 -0.91
CA ARG A 53 53.82 25.44 -0.06
C ARG A 53 54.49 24.13 0.31
N GLU A 54 55.69 24.22 0.87
CA GLU A 54 56.34 23.07 1.48
C GLU A 54 55.40 22.43 2.52
N ASN A 55 55.16 21.12 2.36
CA ASN A 55 54.25 20.33 3.20
C ASN A 55 52.74 20.69 3.12
N PHE A 56 52.29 21.45 2.11
CA PHE A 56 50.86 21.77 1.92
C PHE A 56 50.38 21.70 0.48
N ARG A 57 49.35 20.87 0.25
CA ARG A 57 48.80 20.55 -1.06
C ARG A 57 47.31 20.88 -1.11
N ILE A 58 46.88 21.40 -2.25
CA ILE A 58 45.47 21.50 -2.61
C ILE A 58 45.15 20.41 -3.64
N VAL A 59 44.03 19.74 -3.44
CA VAL A 59 43.46 18.76 -4.37
C VAL A 59 42.06 19.24 -4.76
N VAL A 60 41.80 19.35 -6.05
CA VAL A 60 40.51 19.78 -6.60
C VAL A 60 39.87 18.62 -7.33
N LEU A 61 38.64 18.32 -6.94
CA LEU A 61 37.82 17.25 -7.51
C LEU A 61 36.74 17.84 -8.41
N ASN A 62 36.55 17.21 -9.57
CA ASN A 62 35.34 17.34 -10.35
C ASN A 62 34.25 16.48 -9.69
N SER A 63 33.57 17.04 -8.70
CA SER A 63 32.48 16.39 -7.99
C SER A 63 31.16 16.35 -8.79
N ASN A 64 31.08 16.98 -9.96
CA ASN A 64 29.85 16.91 -10.77
C ASN A 64 29.65 15.52 -11.38
N VAL A 65 30.73 14.74 -11.49
CA VAL A 65 30.66 13.39 -12.06
C VAL A 65 29.86 12.43 -11.19
N CYS A 66 29.70 12.70 -9.89
CA CYS A 66 28.90 11.87 -8.99
C CYS A 66 27.44 12.35 -8.82
N TYR A 67 27.05 13.45 -9.48
CA TYR A 67 25.73 14.04 -9.36
C TYR A 67 24.63 13.10 -9.86
N PHE A 68 23.56 12.87 -9.12
CA PHE A 68 22.51 11.90 -9.50
C PHE A 68 21.75 12.24 -10.80
N PHE A 69 21.68 13.52 -11.20
CA PHE A 69 21.15 13.92 -12.52
C PHE A 69 22.20 13.81 -13.66
N ASN A 70 23.40 13.33 -13.37
CA ASN A 70 24.36 12.96 -14.40
C ASN A 70 23.99 11.58 -14.98
N PHE A 71 23.16 11.55 -16.02
CA PHE A 71 22.67 10.30 -16.62
C PHE A 71 23.78 9.38 -17.17
N TRP A 72 24.99 9.89 -17.38
CA TRP A 72 26.16 9.07 -17.73
C TRP A 72 26.55 8.06 -16.63
N LEU A 73 26.11 8.29 -15.38
CA LEU A 73 26.28 7.33 -14.29
C LEU A 73 25.45 6.05 -14.45
N LEU A 74 24.39 6.06 -15.27
CA LEU A 74 23.65 4.85 -15.66
C LEU A 74 24.51 3.93 -16.54
N TYR A 75 25.49 4.50 -17.23
CA TYR A 75 26.40 3.79 -18.11
C TYR A 75 27.60 3.21 -17.35
N ASN A 76 28.28 4.04 -16.55
CA ASN A 76 29.38 3.60 -15.69
C ASN A 76 29.50 4.53 -14.47
N SER A 77 29.18 3.99 -13.30
CA SER A 77 29.21 4.70 -12.02
C SER A 77 30.46 4.46 -11.18
N GLN A 78 31.37 3.56 -11.60
CA GLN A 78 32.38 3.02 -10.71
C GLN A 78 33.53 3.99 -10.39
N ASP A 79 34.11 4.63 -11.41
CA ASP A 79 35.13 5.70 -11.26
C ASP A 79 35.19 6.56 -12.52
N PRO A 80 34.21 7.47 -12.73
CA PRO A 80 34.19 8.33 -13.91
C PRO A 80 35.50 9.13 -14.06
N GLY A 81 36.17 8.95 -15.19
CA GLY A 81 37.45 9.62 -15.49
C GLY A 81 38.65 9.15 -14.66
N GLY A 82 38.55 8.02 -13.94
CA GLY A 82 39.64 7.47 -13.13
C GLY A 82 40.05 8.35 -11.94
N GLN A 83 39.19 9.31 -11.57
CA GLN A 83 39.48 10.37 -10.62
C GLN A 83 39.70 9.82 -9.21
N LEU A 84 38.96 8.80 -8.79
CA LEU A 84 39.11 8.17 -7.47
C LEU A 84 40.46 7.45 -7.37
N ALA A 85 40.79 6.65 -8.37
CA ALA A 85 42.09 5.97 -8.44
C ALA A 85 43.25 6.99 -8.46
N TRP A 86 43.06 8.13 -9.12
CA TRP A 86 44.01 9.24 -9.09
C TRP A 86 44.11 9.90 -7.71
N LEU A 87 42.98 10.17 -7.05
CA LEU A 87 42.91 10.80 -5.73
C LEU A 87 43.66 9.98 -4.68
N VAL A 88 43.43 8.66 -4.65
CA VAL A 88 44.13 7.73 -3.74
C VAL A 88 45.65 7.80 -3.94
N LYS A 89 46.11 7.84 -5.20
CA LYS A 89 47.54 7.95 -5.53
C LYS A 89 48.11 9.30 -5.07
N VAL A 90 47.36 10.39 -5.19
CA VAL A 90 47.79 11.73 -4.73
C VAL A 90 47.87 11.78 -3.21
N LEU A 91 46.84 11.31 -2.51
CA LEU A 91 46.79 11.32 -1.04
C LEU A 91 47.85 10.40 -0.42
N SER A 92 48.07 9.20 -0.97
CA SER A 92 49.14 8.31 -0.52
C SER A 92 50.54 8.93 -0.72
N LYS A 93 50.75 9.71 -1.79
CA LYS A 93 52.02 10.45 -1.98
C LYS A 93 52.15 11.60 -0.99
N ALA A 94 51.07 12.33 -0.72
CA ALA A 94 51.04 13.42 0.23
C ALA A 94 51.37 12.90 1.65
N GLU A 95 50.74 11.80 2.06
CA GLU A 95 50.97 11.13 3.35
C GLU A 95 52.44 10.72 3.53
N LYS A 96 53.03 10.03 2.53
CA LYS A 96 54.46 9.64 2.55
C LYS A 96 55.40 10.83 2.67
N LYS A 97 55.01 11.98 2.12
CA LYS A 97 55.76 13.23 2.18
C LYS A 97 55.40 14.09 3.40
N LYS A 98 54.50 13.62 4.27
CA LYS A 98 53.96 14.35 5.43
C LYS A 98 53.33 15.70 5.05
N GLU A 99 52.77 15.78 3.85
CA GLU A 99 52.01 16.93 3.37
C GLU A 99 50.61 16.93 4.00
N LYS A 100 50.08 18.11 4.34
CA LYS A 100 48.66 18.30 4.67
C LYS A 100 47.88 18.70 3.43
N VAL A 101 46.62 18.26 3.36
CA VAL A 101 45.78 18.42 2.17
C VAL A 101 44.49 19.16 2.50
N HIS A 102 44.15 20.15 1.66
CA HIS A 102 42.79 20.67 1.51
C HIS A 102 42.17 20.11 0.24
N ILE A 103 40.94 19.62 0.34
CA ILE A 103 40.18 19.16 -0.83
C ILE A 103 39.11 20.20 -1.19
N LEU A 104 38.99 20.51 -2.48
CA LEU A 104 37.95 21.38 -3.01
C LEU A 104 37.07 20.57 -3.96
N GLY A 105 35.76 20.77 -3.87
CA GLY A 105 34.77 20.25 -4.81
C GLY A 105 33.58 21.21 -4.91
N HIS A 106 32.63 20.93 -5.78
CA HIS A 106 31.37 21.68 -5.84
C HIS A 106 30.30 21.01 -4.96
N ILE A 107 30.07 19.73 -5.20
CA ILE A 107 29.14 18.85 -4.49
C ILE A 107 29.95 18.06 -3.47
N TYR A 108 29.50 18.05 -2.21
CA TYR A 108 30.22 17.28 -1.21
C TYR A 108 29.93 15.79 -1.38
N PRO A 109 30.94 14.93 -1.18
CA PRO A 109 30.75 13.51 -1.39
C PRO A 109 29.93 12.87 -0.28
N GLY A 110 29.03 11.95 -0.64
CA GLY A 110 28.19 11.20 0.29
C GLY A 110 26.93 11.91 0.77
N GLY A 111 26.63 13.11 0.25
CA GLY A 111 25.32 13.76 0.39
C GLY A 111 24.23 13.16 -0.50
N GLU A 112 23.00 13.66 -0.34
CA GLU A 112 21.80 13.23 -1.12
C GLU A 112 22.03 13.30 -2.63
N ASP A 113 22.90 14.21 -3.07
CA ASP A 113 23.14 14.48 -4.49
C ASP A 113 24.33 13.70 -5.10
N CYS A 114 25.10 12.89 -4.33
CA CYS A 114 26.36 12.29 -4.81
C CYS A 114 26.73 10.91 -4.21
N GLN A 115 27.09 9.93 -5.06
CA GLN A 115 27.47 8.55 -4.66
C GLN A 115 28.77 8.42 -3.81
N HIS A 116 28.88 7.34 -3.02
CA HIS A 116 29.68 7.22 -1.79
C HIS A 116 31.22 7.05 -1.81
N VAL A 117 31.96 7.26 -2.89
CA VAL A 117 33.32 6.64 -2.99
C VAL A 117 34.51 7.53 -2.55
N TRP A 118 34.32 8.66 -1.86
CA TRP A 118 35.29 9.78 -2.02
C TRP A 118 36.27 10.19 -0.90
N SER A 119 36.39 9.55 0.27
CA SER A 119 37.40 10.02 1.27
C SER A 119 37.81 9.00 2.34
N ARG A 120 37.75 7.70 2.02
CA ARG A 120 37.64 6.65 3.05
C ARG A 120 38.92 6.34 3.86
N GLU A 121 40.11 6.77 3.44
CA GLU A 121 41.38 6.22 3.98
C GLU A 121 42.45 7.25 4.42
N PHE A 122 42.19 8.57 4.43
CA PHE A 122 43.25 9.60 4.58
C PHE A 122 42.97 10.69 5.63
N GLU A 123 42.39 10.32 6.77
CA GLU A 123 41.99 11.23 7.86
C GLU A 123 43.13 12.10 8.40
N ASP A 124 44.34 11.55 8.57
CA ASP A 124 45.49 12.30 9.09
C ASP A 124 46.16 13.20 8.03
N THR A 125 45.80 13.03 6.76
CA THR A 125 46.39 13.77 5.64
C THR A 125 45.47 14.90 5.18
N VAL A 126 44.15 14.66 5.13
CA VAL A 126 43.14 15.65 4.73
C VAL A 126 42.66 16.41 5.97
N THR A 127 42.79 17.74 5.96
CA THR A 127 42.44 18.57 7.14
C THR A 127 41.05 19.20 7.05
N VAL A 128 40.53 19.41 5.84
CA VAL A 128 39.18 19.94 5.58
C VAL A 128 38.80 19.73 4.10
N ILE A 129 37.49 19.62 3.84
CA ILE A 129 36.91 19.64 2.49
C ILE A 129 36.06 20.91 2.33
N PHE A 130 36.25 21.66 1.24
CA PHE A 130 35.46 22.84 0.90
C PHE A 130 34.53 22.57 -0.29
N THR A 131 33.26 22.95 -0.16
CA THR A 131 32.20 22.73 -1.18
C THR A 131 31.30 23.95 -1.39
N GLY A 132 30.32 23.90 -2.30
CA GLY A 132 29.47 25.06 -2.60
C GLY A 132 28.16 24.79 -3.34
N HIS A 133 27.58 23.58 -3.25
CA HIS A 133 26.38 23.19 -4.01
C HIS A 133 25.07 23.69 -3.39
N SER A 134 24.98 23.74 -2.05
CA SER A 134 23.69 23.93 -1.37
C SER A 134 23.14 25.35 -1.37
N HIS A 135 24.01 26.33 -1.65
CA HIS A 135 23.77 27.76 -1.50
C HIS A 135 23.48 28.22 -0.06
N LYS A 136 23.54 27.33 0.93
CA LYS A 136 23.28 27.60 2.35
C LYS A 136 24.59 27.73 3.13
N ASP A 137 24.54 28.47 4.23
CA ASP A 137 25.71 28.70 5.07
C ASP A 137 25.90 27.54 6.06
N GLN A 138 26.32 26.38 5.56
CA GLN A 138 26.29 25.12 6.31
C GLN A 138 27.66 24.42 6.42
N PHE A 139 27.66 23.30 7.13
CA PHE A 139 28.79 22.36 7.24
C PHE A 139 28.23 20.94 7.40
N HIS A 140 29.04 19.94 7.08
CA HIS A 140 28.73 18.52 7.26
C HIS A 140 29.86 17.81 8.00
N LEU A 141 29.50 16.75 8.72
CA LEU A 141 30.43 15.88 9.43
C LEU A 141 30.41 14.49 8.83
N GLN A 142 31.58 13.95 8.58
CA GLN A 142 31.77 12.54 8.25
C GLN A 142 32.22 11.78 9.49
N TYR A 143 31.67 10.58 9.65
CA TYR A 143 32.00 9.66 10.74
C TYR A 143 32.87 8.51 10.26
N SER A 144 33.67 7.98 11.18
CA SER A 144 34.60 6.88 10.91
C SER A 144 33.87 5.56 10.69
N LEU A 145 34.27 4.79 9.67
CA LEU A 145 33.67 3.47 9.38
C LEU A 145 34.01 2.41 10.44
N THR A 146 35.12 2.57 11.16
CA THR A 146 35.56 1.65 12.22
C THR A 146 35.02 2.03 13.61
N ASP A 147 34.69 3.31 13.80
CA ASP A 147 34.01 3.83 14.98
C ASP A 147 32.96 4.85 14.55
N PRO A 148 31.71 4.40 14.29
CA PRO A 148 30.64 5.27 13.81
C PRO A 148 30.37 6.46 14.74
N LYS A 149 30.71 6.38 16.03
CA LYS A 149 30.51 7.49 16.98
C LYS A 149 31.55 8.59 16.86
N ARG A 150 32.58 8.40 16.02
CA ARG A 150 33.72 9.30 15.91
C ARG A 150 33.63 10.12 14.63
N ALA A 151 33.19 11.38 14.76
CA ALA A 151 33.32 12.36 13.70
C ALA A 151 34.81 12.55 13.37
N ASN A 152 35.15 12.48 12.08
CA ASN A 152 36.53 12.39 11.61
C ASN A 152 36.87 13.31 10.43
N MET A 153 35.88 13.84 9.70
CA MET A 153 36.08 14.86 8.67
C MET A 153 35.09 16.01 8.83
N LEU A 154 35.58 17.23 8.62
CA LEU A 154 34.75 18.43 8.50
C LEU A 154 34.67 18.85 7.03
N ILE A 155 33.44 19.03 6.56
CA ILE A 155 33.13 19.55 5.23
C ILE A 155 32.46 20.91 5.41
N ILE A 156 32.99 21.94 4.78
CA ILE A 156 32.51 23.32 4.91
C ILE A 156 31.94 23.78 3.56
N ASP A 157 30.66 24.14 3.54
CA ASP A 157 30.04 24.77 2.36
C ASP A 157 30.37 26.26 2.34
N GLY A 158 30.79 26.79 1.21
CA GLY A 158 31.16 28.20 1.03
C GLY A 158 29.98 29.16 1.08
N GLY A 159 28.74 28.66 1.04
CA GLY A 159 27.56 29.47 0.82
C GLY A 159 27.44 29.85 -0.66
N SER A 160 26.88 31.03 -0.93
CA SER A 160 26.65 31.50 -2.29
C SER A 160 26.61 33.02 -2.36
N ALA A 161 27.24 33.55 -3.41
CA ALA A 161 27.11 34.95 -3.81
C ALA A 161 25.78 35.23 -4.55
N THR A 162 25.06 34.19 -4.98
CA THR A 162 23.72 34.30 -5.55
C THR A 162 22.64 34.26 -4.46
N PRO A 163 21.55 35.02 -4.59
CA PRO A 163 20.41 34.98 -3.67
C PRO A 163 19.43 33.81 -3.93
N TYR A 164 19.87 32.75 -4.60
CA TYR A 164 19.01 31.64 -5.01
C TYR A 164 18.36 30.93 -3.81
N LYS A 165 17.04 31.07 -3.70
CA LYS A 165 16.14 30.46 -2.71
C LYS A 165 16.34 30.97 -1.27
N ASP A 166 15.74 32.11 -0.98
CA ASP A 166 15.55 32.67 0.37
C ASP A 166 16.83 32.96 1.16
N VAL A 167 17.92 33.36 0.48
CA VAL A 167 19.21 33.68 1.13
C VAL A 167 19.76 35.02 0.69
N ASN A 168 20.50 35.67 1.58
CA ASN A 168 21.33 36.81 1.19
C ASN A 168 22.64 36.33 0.53
N PRO A 169 23.23 37.10 -0.39
CA PRO A 169 24.58 36.84 -0.88
C PRO A 169 25.64 36.90 0.24
N ASN A 170 26.51 35.89 0.31
CA ASN A 170 27.62 35.85 1.26
C ASN A 170 28.94 35.39 0.63
N TYR A 171 30.04 35.64 1.35
CA TYR A 171 31.31 34.94 1.20
C TYR A 171 31.86 34.56 2.58
N ARG A 172 32.78 33.59 2.62
CA ARG A 172 33.43 33.14 3.85
C ARG A 172 34.92 33.48 3.85
N LEU A 173 35.44 33.83 5.03
CA LEU A 173 36.87 33.93 5.30
C LEU A 173 37.26 32.78 6.23
N HIS A 174 38.23 31.97 5.81
CA HIS A 174 38.77 30.87 6.61
C HIS A 174 40.15 31.23 7.13
N PHE A 175 40.32 31.19 8.45
CA PHE A 175 41.59 31.44 9.11
C PHE A 175 42.29 30.10 9.31
N VAL A 176 43.51 29.96 8.78
CA VAL A 176 44.25 28.69 8.77
C VAL A 176 45.53 28.82 9.58
N ASP A 177 45.80 27.87 10.46
CA ASP A 177 47.08 27.81 11.18
C ASP A 177 48.20 27.42 10.20
N PRO A 178 49.22 28.26 10.00
CA PRO A 178 50.29 27.99 9.04
C PRO A 178 51.21 26.81 9.43
N LYS A 179 51.11 26.26 10.64
CA LYS A 179 51.88 25.10 11.08
C LYS A 179 51.15 23.78 10.82
N THR A 180 49.86 23.74 11.13
CA THR A 180 49.06 22.51 11.04
C THR A 180 48.17 22.45 9.80
N TRP A 181 47.99 23.58 9.12
CA TRP A 181 47.06 23.79 8.00
C TRP A 181 45.59 23.52 8.35
N ASN A 182 45.25 23.41 9.64
CA ASN A 182 43.88 23.31 10.11
C ASN A 182 43.20 24.68 10.04
N VAL A 183 41.91 24.68 9.70
CA VAL A 183 41.07 25.87 9.82
C VAL A 183 40.81 26.12 11.31
N VAL A 184 41.21 27.29 11.82
CA VAL A 184 41.07 27.66 13.24
C VAL A 184 39.83 28.49 13.52
N ASP A 185 39.32 29.25 12.53
CA ASP A 185 38.03 29.94 12.60
C ASP A 185 37.49 30.20 11.19
N THR A 186 36.19 30.48 11.09
CA THR A 186 35.53 30.89 9.86
C THR A 186 34.60 32.08 10.12
N GLU A 187 34.71 33.12 9.31
CA GLU A 187 33.79 34.25 9.32
C GLU A 187 32.88 34.21 8.09
N SER A 188 31.61 34.54 8.27
CA SER A 188 30.64 34.70 7.19
C SER A 188 30.31 36.19 7.04
N TRP A 189 30.50 36.73 5.84
CA TRP A 189 30.25 38.13 5.50
C TRP A 189 29.10 38.21 4.50
N VAL A 190 28.12 39.06 4.78
CA VAL A 190 26.84 39.13 4.07
C VAL A 190 26.44 40.59 3.84
N TYR A 191 25.59 40.86 2.86
CA TYR A 191 24.80 42.10 2.82
C TYR A 191 23.32 41.74 2.80
N ASN A 192 22.47 42.59 3.37
CA ASN A 192 21.03 42.38 3.29
C ASN A 192 20.55 42.75 1.87
N LEU A 193 20.02 41.77 1.14
CA LEU A 193 19.54 41.96 -0.23
C LEU A 193 18.33 42.90 -0.30
N THR A 194 17.42 42.80 0.67
CA THR A 194 16.23 43.67 0.75
C THR A 194 16.64 45.12 0.95
N GLU A 195 17.59 45.40 1.85
CA GLU A 195 18.15 46.74 2.07
C GLU A 195 18.91 47.25 0.83
N ALA A 196 19.77 46.41 0.24
CA ALA A 196 20.55 46.80 -0.95
C ALA A 196 19.66 47.15 -2.15
N ASN A 197 18.49 46.52 -2.27
CA ASN A 197 17.54 46.81 -3.35
C ASN A 197 16.66 48.05 -3.10
N GLN A 198 16.71 48.66 -1.91
CA GLN A 198 15.97 49.90 -1.61
C GLN A 198 16.67 51.15 -2.15
N ASP A 199 17.97 51.10 -2.41
CA ASP A 199 18.74 52.23 -2.91
C ASP A 199 19.72 51.79 -4.01
N SER A 200 19.31 51.97 -5.26
CA SER A 200 20.13 51.64 -6.43
C SER A 200 21.35 52.54 -6.64
N ASN A 201 21.49 53.63 -5.88
CA ASN A 201 22.57 54.60 -6.07
C ASN A 201 23.80 54.30 -5.20
N HIS A 202 23.71 53.34 -4.28
CA HIS A 202 24.82 52.97 -3.39
C HIS A 202 25.16 51.49 -3.51
N ALA A 203 26.44 51.17 -3.35
CA ALA A 203 26.89 49.78 -3.32
C ALA A 203 26.31 49.04 -2.09
N PRO A 204 26.04 47.72 -2.18
CA PRO A 204 25.55 46.95 -1.05
C PRO A 204 26.50 47.02 0.15
N LYS A 205 25.93 47.24 1.34
CA LYS A 205 26.69 47.33 2.59
C LYS A 205 26.97 45.94 3.16
N TRP A 206 28.21 45.48 2.98
CA TRP A 206 28.70 44.23 3.56
C TRP A 206 28.97 44.38 5.06
N PHE A 207 28.55 43.39 5.84
CA PHE A 207 28.84 43.29 7.26
C PHE A 207 29.17 41.85 7.66
N LYS A 208 29.93 41.71 8.74
CA LYS A 208 30.22 40.39 9.31
C LYS A 208 28.97 39.84 9.99
N LEU A 209 28.50 38.69 9.53
CA LEU A 209 27.36 38.01 10.11
C LEU A 209 27.73 37.29 11.41
N TYR A 210 28.83 36.53 11.39
CA TYR A 210 29.38 35.85 12.58
C TYR A 210 30.85 35.45 12.40
N SER A 211 31.52 35.16 13.52
CA SER A 211 32.75 34.35 13.62
C SER A 211 32.39 33.02 14.29
N PHE A 212 32.68 31.89 13.64
CA PHE A 212 32.11 30.60 14.01
C PHE A 212 32.45 30.21 15.45
N ILE A 213 33.75 30.28 15.80
CA ILE A 213 34.22 29.96 17.16
C ILE A 213 33.62 30.90 18.20
N LYS A 214 33.63 32.21 17.91
CA LYS A 214 33.19 33.22 18.87
C LYS A 214 31.67 33.17 19.11
N ASP A 215 30.89 33.05 18.04
CA ASP A 215 29.45 33.17 18.10
C ASP A 215 28.73 31.86 18.46
N TYR A 216 29.26 30.70 18.07
CA TYR A 216 28.69 29.41 18.48
C TYR A 216 29.32 28.85 19.76
N HIS A 217 30.34 29.53 20.32
CA HIS A 217 31.04 29.11 21.54
C HIS A 217 31.60 27.67 21.46
N VAL A 218 32.14 27.31 20.29
CA VAL A 218 32.79 26.01 20.06
C VAL A 218 34.29 26.14 20.35
N SER A 219 34.90 25.10 20.91
CA SER A 219 36.32 25.13 21.29
C SER A 219 37.28 25.09 20.09
N SER A 220 36.89 24.43 19.00
CA SER A 220 37.65 24.37 17.75
C SER A 220 36.79 23.89 16.59
N LEU A 221 37.27 24.04 15.35
CA LEU A 221 36.65 23.45 14.15
C LEU A 221 37.08 21.99 13.91
N LYS A 222 37.58 21.29 14.94
CA LYS A 222 37.85 19.85 14.82
C LYS A 222 36.54 19.07 14.73
N PRO A 223 36.46 18.00 13.93
CA PRO A 223 35.23 17.23 13.75
C PRO A 223 34.54 16.83 15.07
N GLN A 224 35.31 16.46 16.10
CA GLN A 224 34.76 16.04 17.40
C GLN A 224 34.16 17.19 18.23
N ASP A 225 34.67 18.41 18.07
CA ASP A 225 34.12 19.58 18.77
C ASP A 225 32.89 20.12 18.04
N MET A 226 32.89 20.02 16.70
CA MET A 226 31.74 20.31 15.86
C MET A 226 30.60 19.33 16.14
N ASP A 227 30.89 18.04 16.29
CA ASP A 227 29.91 17.02 16.67
C ASP A 227 29.22 17.33 18.03
N LYS A 228 30.02 17.73 19.04
CA LYS A 228 29.46 18.19 20.33
C LYS A 228 28.55 19.40 20.17
N MET A 229 28.86 20.32 19.27
CA MET A 229 28.01 21.48 18.99
C MET A 229 26.67 21.04 18.40
N VAL A 230 26.66 20.08 17.45
CA VAL A 230 25.43 19.55 16.86
C VAL A 230 24.54 18.90 17.93
N HIS A 231 25.13 18.11 18.82
CA HIS A 231 24.40 17.53 19.96
C HIS A 231 23.88 18.57 20.96
N LYS A 232 24.58 19.71 21.12
CA LYS A 232 24.06 20.85 21.90
C LYS A 232 22.89 21.53 21.20
N MET A 233 22.92 21.69 19.88
CA MET A 233 21.81 22.24 19.10
C MET A 233 20.53 21.39 19.21
N ASP A 234 20.66 20.08 19.43
CA ASP A 234 19.50 19.24 19.72
C ASP A 234 18.86 19.56 21.09
N LYS A 235 19.64 20.02 22.07
CA LYS A 235 19.14 20.29 23.43
C LYS A 235 18.79 21.74 23.66
N GLU A 236 19.44 22.65 22.95
CA GLU A 236 19.38 24.09 23.16
C GLU A 236 18.72 24.79 21.96
N ASP A 237 17.43 25.07 22.06
CA ASP A 237 16.66 25.72 20.98
C ASP A 237 17.28 27.06 20.55
N TYR A 238 17.81 27.86 21.48
CA TYR A 238 18.48 29.11 21.14
C TYR A 238 19.64 28.91 20.16
N LEU A 239 20.48 27.89 20.39
CA LEU A 239 21.64 27.60 19.53
C LEU A 239 21.18 27.11 18.15
N LEU A 240 20.14 26.29 18.10
CA LEU A 240 19.50 25.85 16.87
C LEU A 240 18.92 27.03 16.07
N GLN A 241 18.15 27.91 16.70
CA GLN A 241 17.57 29.08 16.02
C GLN A 241 18.66 30.02 15.50
N LYS A 242 19.75 30.18 16.26
CA LYS A 242 20.93 30.95 15.83
C LYS A 242 21.58 30.31 14.61
N TYR A 243 21.78 29.00 14.62
CA TYR A 243 22.31 28.27 13.47
C TYR A 243 21.41 28.36 12.25
N HIS A 244 20.10 28.14 12.40
CA HIS A 244 19.11 28.26 11.32
C HIS A 244 19.11 29.66 10.69
N ARG A 245 19.17 30.72 11.51
CA ARG A 245 19.29 32.10 11.03
C ARG A 245 20.54 32.30 10.17
N PHE A 246 21.69 31.77 10.60
CA PHE A 246 22.95 31.90 9.87
C PHE A 246 22.99 31.01 8.63
N TYR A 247 22.42 29.80 8.68
CA TYR A 247 22.23 28.88 7.55
C TYR A 247 21.53 29.56 6.37
N TYR A 248 20.51 30.37 6.64
CA TYR A 248 19.82 31.21 5.64
C TYR A 248 20.42 32.62 5.48
N LYS A 249 21.63 32.84 5.98
CA LYS A 249 22.43 34.07 5.82
C LYS A 249 21.66 35.33 6.25
N ASN A 250 20.93 35.22 7.35
CA ASN A 250 20.13 36.31 7.90
C ASN A 250 19.08 36.88 6.93
N SER A 251 18.51 36.03 6.08
CA SER A 251 17.42 36.38 5.18
C SER A 251 16.16 36.82 5.94
N ASP A 252 15.62 37.98 5.60
CA ASP A 252 14.46 38.57 6.29
C ASP A 252 13.20 37.68 6.20
N LEU A 253 13.07 36.91 5.12
CA LEU A 253 11.96 35.97 4.91
C LEU A 253 12.00 34.81 5.91
N VAL A 254 13.19 34.27 6.18
CA VAL A 254 13.36 33.05 6.96
C VAL A 254 13.55 33.34 8.45
N VAL A 255 14.17 34.46 8.79
CA VAL A 255 14.33 34.92 10.18
C VAL A 255 12.96 35.05 10.87
N LYS A 256 11.90 35.42 10.15
CA LYS A 256 10.53 35.51 10.69
C LYS A 256 9.91 34.16 11.00
N LYS A 257 10.25 33.10 10.25
CA LYS A 257 9.55 31.82 10.28
C LYS A 257 9.96 30.92 11.47
N LYS A 258 11.14 31.16 12.07
CA LYS A 258 11.81 30.29 13.06
C LYS A 258 11.94 28.82 12.58
N CYS A 259 12.79 28.05 13.24
CA CYS A 259 12.96 26.62 12.95
C CYS A 259 12.04 25.82 13.88
N ASP A 260 10.96 25.25 13.34
CA ASP A 260 10.06 24.38 14.09
C ASP A 260 10.66 22.98 14.32
N LYS A 261 9.89 22.06 14.93
CA LYS A 261 10.35 20.69 15.21
C LYS A 261 10.74 19.95 13.92
N GLU A 262 10.03 20.16 12.82
CA GLU A 262 10.29 19.54 11.52
C GLU A 262 11.60 20.06 10.91
N CYS A 263 11.78 21.38 10.95
CA CYS A 263 13.01 22.06 10.52
C CYS A 263 14.21 21.59 11.34
N LYS A 264 14.09 21.56 12.67
CA LYS A 264 15.15 21.12 13.59
C LYS A 264 15.69 19.76 13.17
N LYS A 265 14.75 18.84 12.97
CA LYS A 265 15.00 17.46 12.58
C LYS A 265 15.78 17.38 11.26
N LYS A 266 15.29 18.06 10.22
CA LYS A 266 15.94 18.09 8.89
C LYS A 266 17.34 18.70 8.93
N LEU A 267 17.48 19.81 9.66
CA LEU A 267 18.72 20.59 9.74
C LEU A 267 19.83 19.84 10.49
N LEU A 268 19.50 19.20 11.63
CA LEU A 268 20.48 18.41 12.37
C LEU A 268 20.90 17.17 11.59
N CYS A 269 19.94 16.49 10.95
CA CYS A 269 20.25 15.32 10.14
C CYS A 269 21.14 15.66 8.95
N SER A 270 20.85 16.73 8.19
CA SER A 270 21.70 17.09 7.05
C SER A 270 23.16 17.37 7.44
N ILE A 271 23.42 17.82 8.67
CA ILE A 271 24.79 18.04 9.17
C ILE A 271 25.50 16.70 9.46
N MET A 272 24.79 15.72 10.03
CA MET A 272 25.39 14.46 10.50
C MET A 272 25.41 13.35 9.45
N THR A 273 24.59 13.44 8.40
CA THR A 273 24.44 12.39 7.39
C THR A 273 25.28 12.65 6.15
N SER A 274 26.60 12.88 6.31
CA SER A 274 27.49 13.00 5.14
C SER A 274 27.76 11.66 4.43
N GLN A 275 27.13 10.58 4.90
CA GLN A 275 26.98 9.33 4.18
C GLN A 275 25.47 9.03 4.10
N SER A 276 24.84 9.20 2.94
CA SER A 276 23.44 8.83 2.69
C SER A 276 23.07 7.35 2.98
N LYS A 277 24.04 6.47 3.32
CA LYS A 277 23.83 5.10 3.84
C LYS A 277 23.99 4.94 5.35
N ASP A 278 24.48 5.95 6.08
CA ASP A 278 24.71 5.89 7.53
C ASP A 278 23.75 6.82 8.29
N LEU A 279 22.49 6.37 8.36
CA LEU A 279 21.40 7.08 9.04
C LEU A 279 21.29 6.71 10.54
N LEU A 280 22.19 5.86 11.05
CA LEU A 280 22.23 5.42 12.46
C LEU A 280 22.31 6.61 13.43
N HIS A 281 22.88 7.72 12.99
CA HIS A 281 23.01 8.96 13.77
C HIS A 281 21.74 9.83 13.80
N CYS A 282 20.71 9.47 13.01
CA CYS A 282 19.44 10.19 12.87
C CYS A 282 18.22 9.40 13.35
N ASP A 283 18.39 8.17 13.86
CA ASP A 283 17.29 7.22 14.14
C ASP A 283 16.24 7.70 15.17
N GLY A 284 16.54 8.73 15.98
CA GLY A 284 15.53 9.39 16.83
C GLY A 284 14.58 10.35 16.08
N ILE A 285 14.80 10.55 14.78
CA ILE A 285 14.26 11.64 13.97
C ILE A 285 14.02 11.10 12.52
N LYS A 286 12.99 10.25 12.34
CA LYS A 286 12.78 9.54 11.06
C LYS A 286 12.39 10.44 9.86
N ARG A 287 12.93 10.06 8.68
CA ARG A 287 12.95 10.69 7.34
C ARG A 287 12.03 10.00 6.30
N LYS A 288 11.98 10.62 5.10
CA LYS A 288 11.10 10.46 3.91
C LYS A 288 11.38 9.26 2.94
N PRO A 289 10.54 9.07 1.89
CA PRO A 289 10.33 7.79 1.19
C PRO A 289 11.31 7.11 0.24
N LYS A 290 11.93 7.84 -0.68
CA LYS A 290 12.47 7.28 -1.93
C LYS A 290 13.73 6.41 -1.77
N GLU A 291 14.51 6.66 -0.72
CA GLU A 291 15.80 6.00 -0.46
C GLU A 291 15.66 4.57 0.12
N LYS A 292 14.48 4.25 0.68
CA LYS A 292 14.21 2.94 1.30
C LYS A 292 14.02 1.82 0.26
N ALA A 293 13.41 2.13 -0.89
CA ALA A 293 13.14 1.14 -1.92
C ALA A 293 14.33 0.77 -2.79
N GLU A 294 15.21 1.73 -3.07
CA GLU A 294 16.48 1.45 -3.75
C GLU A 294 17.40 0.59 -2.85
N SER A 295 17.35 0.79 -1.53
CA SER A 295 18.05 -0.06 -0.56
C SER A 295 17.49 -1.48 -0.53
N LEU A 296 16.16 -1.68 -0.54
CA LEU A 296 15.58 -3.02 -0.56
C LEU A 296 15.95 -3.76 -1.84
N SER A 297 15.74 -3.12 -3.00
CA SER A 297 16.07 -3.68 -4.33
C SER A 297 17.54 -4.12 -4.44
N TYR A 298 18.45 -3.30 -3.90
CA TYR A 298 19.89 -3.57 -3.93
C TYR A 298 20.28 -4.72 -2.98
N GLU A 299 19.74 -4.73 -1.75
CA GLU A 299 20.04 -5.76 -0.76
C GLU A 299 19.45 -7.13 -1.14
N LEU A 300 18.27 -7.15 -1.77
CA LEU A 300 17.69 -8.35 -2.38
C LEU A 300 18.61 -8.91 -3.47
N ARG A 301 19.15 -8.05 -4.34
CA ARG A 301 20.15 -8.44 -5.35
C ARG A 301 21.46 -8.95 -4.76
N GLN A 302 21.97 -8.34 -3.68
CA GLN A 302 23.21 -8.79 -3.04
C GLN A 302 23.03 -10.13 -2.32
N SER A 303 21.92 -10.32 -1.60
CA SER A 303 21.61 -11.59 -0.92
C SER A 303 21.54 -12.76 -1.90
N ARG A 304 21.01 -12.51 -3.11
CA ARG A 304 20.96 -13.47 -4.23
C ARG A 304 22.34 -13.84 -4.77
N VAL A 305 23.21 -12.85 -5.00
CA VAL A 305 24.56 -13.07 -5.54
C VAL A 305 25.47 -13.78 -4.52
N GLN A 306 25.25 -13.55 -3.23
CA GLN A 306 26.15 -14.00 -2.17
C GLN A 306 25.68 -15.26 -1.44
N GLY A 307 24.40 -15.64 -1.55
CA GLY A 307 23.84 -16.86 -0.93
C GLY A 307 23.63 -16.76 0.58
N TYR A 308 23.71 -15.57 1.18
CA TYR A 308 23.39 -15.32 2.58
C TYR A 308 22.83 -13.91 2.79
N HIS A 309 22.03 -13.74 3.85
CA HIS A 309 21.38 -12.47 4.17
C HIS A 309 22.40 -11.44 4.68
N THR A 310 22.36 -10.24 4.11
CA THR A 310 23.13 -9.11 4.65
C THR A 310 22.50 -8.62 5.97
N ASN A 311 23.32 -8.05 6.86
CA ASN A 311 22.81 -7.43 8.09
C ASN A 311 21.81 -6.29 7.79
N ARG A 312 21.95 -5.64 6.63
CA ARG A 312 21.06 -4.58 6.18
C ARG A 312 19.71 -5.11 5.70
N LEU A 313 19.69 -6.21 4.93
CA LEU A 313 18.45 -6.91 4.59
C LEU A 313 17.72 -7.36 5.87
N SER A 314 18.45 -7.92 6.83
CA SER A 314 17.90 -8.33 8.13
C SER A 314 17.31 -7.17 8.96
N GLN A 315 17.83 -5.95 8.80
CA GLN A 315 17.30 -4.75 9.44
C GLN A 315 16.05 -4.23 8.73
N LEU A 316 16.05 -4.20 7.39
CA LEU A 316 14.87 -3.83 6.59
C LEU A 316 13.71 -4.81 6.85
N VAL A 317 14.00 -6.11 6.89
CA VAL A 317 13.06 -7.16 7.27
C VAL A 317 12.37 -6.87 8.61
N LYS A 318 13.11 -6.44 9.64
CA LYS A 318 12.53 -6.08 10.96
C LYS A 318 11.74 -4.77 10.96
N GLU A 319 12.02 -3.87 10.01
CA GLU A 319 11.35 -2.58 9.89
C GLU A 319 10.04 -2.68 9.09
N TYR A 320 9.90 -3.66 8.20
CA TYR A 320 8.75 -3.84 7.30
C TYR A 320 8.01 -5.16 7.49
N SER A 321 8.42 -6.03 8.42
CA SER A 321 7.64 -7.20 8.80
C SER A 321 6.27 -6.74 9.27
N LEU A 322 5.21 -7.21 8.60
CA LEU A 322 3.84 -7.03 9.08
C LEU A 322 3.79 -7.53 10.53
N PRO A 323 3.31 -6.70 11.49
CA PRO A 323 3.03 -7.18 12.84
C PRO A 323 2.21 -8.47 12.78
N ARG A 324 2.50 -9.46 13.63
CA ARG A 324 1.82 -10.78 13.58
C ARG A 324 0.28 -10.72 13.59
N HIS A 325 -0.31 -9.67 14.18
CA HIS A 325 -1.77 -9.48 14.20
C HIS A 325 -2.35 -8.89 12.90
N LEU A 326 -1.48 -8.45 11.97
CA LEU A 326 -1.86 -7.99 10.63
C LEU A 326 -1.49 -9.02 9.55
N GLN A 327 -0.91 -10.17 9.94
CA GLN A 327 -0.66 -11.29 9.03
C GLN A 327 -1.95 -12.09 8.88
N GLY A 328 -2.39 -12.35 7.64
CA GLY A 328 -3.66 -13.03 7.37
C GLY A 328 -4.92 -12.14 7.41
N VAL A 329 -4.76 -10.83 7.66
CA VAL A 329 -5.84 -9.85 7.46
C VAL A 329 -5.92 -9.53 5.97
N GLU A 330 -7.13 -9.53 5.40
CA GLU A 330 -7.32 -9.09 4.01
C GLU A 330 -6.72 -7.69 3.80
N PRO A 331 -5.88 -7.48 2.76
CA PRO A 331 -5.16 -6.22 2.57
C PRO A 331 -6.03 -4.96 2.55
N GLU A 332 -7.32 -5.10 2.25
CA GLU A 332 -8.34 -4.05 2.17
C GLU A 332 -8.78 -3.51 3.53
N LEU A 333 -8.60 -4.28 4.60
CA LEU A 333 -8.90 -3.89 5.99
C LEU A 333 -7.72 -3.16 6.66
N LEU A 334 -6.58 -3.04 5.97
CA LEU A 334 -5.43 -2.32 6.48
C LEU A 334 -5.63 -0.79 6.30
N PRO A 335 -5.36 0.03 7.33
CA PRO A 335 -5.68 1.45 7.31
C PRO A 335 -4.86 2.23 6.27
N GLU A 336 -5.55 2.84 5.32
CA GLU A 336 -5.00 3.89 4.46
C GLU A 336 -4.88 5.23 5.22
N PRO A 337 -3.94 6.13 4.83
CA PRO A 337 -3.09 6.07 3.64
C PRO A 337 -1.74 5.39 3.88
N TYR A 338 -1.34 4.55 2.92
CA TYR A 338 0.05 4.12 2.80
C TYR A 338 0.91 5.27 2.27
N ASP A 339 2.16 5.34 2.74
CA ASP A 339 3.10 6.35 2.29
C ASP A 339 3.66 6.03 0.90
N ASP A 340 4.20 7.03 0.19
CA ASP A 340 4.90 6.83 -1.09
C ASP A 340 6.02 5.75 -0.99
N ILE A 341 6.51 5.42 0.23
CA ILE A 341 7.50 4.37 0.50
C ILE A 341 6.94 3.01 0.11
N THR A 342 5.76 2.71 0.63
CA THR A 342 5.11 1.40 0.45
C THR A 342 4.88 1.13 -1.04
N CYS A 343 4.53 2.18 -1.80
CA CYS A 343 4.36 2.10 -3.24
C CYS A 343 5.63 1.79 -4.02
N ILE A 344 6.70 2.56 -3.80
CA ILE A 344 7.92 2.33 -4.58
C ILE A 344 8.66 1.06 -4.10
N LEU A 345 8.48 0.63 -2.84
CA LEU A 345 8.92 -0.68 -2.35
C LEU A 345 8.17 -1.84 -3.02
N CYS A 346 6.84 -1.75 -3.10
CA CYS A 346 6.02 -2.76 -3.78
C CYS A 346 6.44 -2.88 -5.24
N GLY A 347 6.49 -1.75 -5.97
CA GLY A 347 6.82 -1.77 -7.40
C GLY A 347 8.22 -2.34 -7.65
N ALA A 348 9.18 -2.01 -6.80
CA ALA A 348 10.53 -2.56 -6.87
C ALA A 348 10.58 -4.07 -6.58
N ALA A 349 9.85 -4.55 -5.57
CA ALA A 349 9.79 -5.96 -5.23
C ALA A 349 9.13 -6.78 -6.34
N VAL A 350 7.99 -6.31 -6.87
CA VAL A 350 7.26 -6.97 -7.97
C VAL A 350 8.11 -7.02 -9.24
N ILE A 351 8.72 -5.90 -9.64
CA ILE A 351 9.59 -5.87 -10.83
C ILE A 351 10.78 -6.82 -10.65
N GLU A 352 11.46 -6.78 -9.51
CA GLU A 352 12.63 -7.64 -9.27
C GLU A 352 12.21 -9.12 -9.26
N VAL A 353 11.12 -9.49 -8.57
CA VAL A 353 10.63 -10.88 -8.54
C VAL A 353 10.24 -11.37 -9.93
N LEU A 354 9.57 -10.57 -10.76
CA LEU A 354 9.22 -10.98 -12.12
C LEU A 354 10.44 -10.97 -13.07
N ASP A 355 11.40 -10.07 -12.89
CA ASP A 355 12.62 -10.00 -13.69
C ASP A 355 13.60 -11.16 -13.42
N ILE A 356 13.52 -11.79 -12.24
CA ILE A 356 14.24 -13.04 -11.91
C ILE A 356 13.94 -14.12 -12.93
N TYR A 357 12.67 -14.27 -13.31
CA TYR A 357 12.27 -15.21 -14.34
C TYR A 357 12.80 -14.77 -15.71
N ASN A 358 12.82 -13.48 -16.03
CA ASN A 358 13.31 -12.99 -17.33
C ASN A 358 14.82 -13.20 -17.55
N GLN A 359 15.62 -13.21 -16.49
CA GLN A 359 17.06 -13.46 -16.58
C GLN A 359 17.42 -14.94 -16.71
N ASN A 360 16.68 -15.82 -16.02
CA ASN A 360 17.04 -17.25 -15.90
C ASN A 360 16.10 -18.19 -16.67
N LYS A 361 14.93 -17.71 -17.11
CA LYS A 361 13.81 -18.48 -17.69
C LYS A 361 13.53 -19.77 -16.92
N SER A 362 13.51 -19.67 -15.59
CA SER A 362 13.37 -20.81 -14.68
C SER A 362 12.29 -20.53 -13.64
N ALA A 363 11.19 -21.29 -13.71
CA ALA A 363 10.13 -21.27 -12.71
C ALA A 363 10.66 -21.70 -11.32
N ASP A 364 11.54 -22.70 -11.28
CA ASP A 364 12.18 -23.15 -10.02
C ASP A 364 12.99 -22.04 -9.33
N ALA A 365 13.68 -21.21 -10.11
CA ALA A 365 14.42 -20.07 -9.58
C ALA A 365 13.48 -18.98 -9.04
N LEU A 366 12.35 -18.75 -9.70
CA LEU A 366 11.31 -17.82 -9.24
C LEU A 366 10.68 -18.32 -7.93
N ARG A 367 10.23 -19.58 -7.92
CA ARG A 367 9.69 -20.29 -6.76
C ARG A 367 10.62 -20.20 -5.55
N SER A 368 11.88 -20.60 -5.72
CA SER A 368 12.85 -20.65 -4.62
C SER A 368 13.10 -19.27 -4.01
N VAL A 369 13.19 -18.22 -4.83
CA VAL A 369 13.38 -16.86 -4.33
C VAL A 369 12.12 -16.36 -3.63
N ALA A 370 10.93 -16.56 -4.22
CA ALA A 370 9.68 -16.12 -3.61
C ALA A 370 9.45 -16.76 -2.23
N ILE A 371 9.70 -18.07 -2.09
CA ILE A 371 9.63 -18.78 -0.79
C ILE A 371 10.64 -18.19 0.19
N GLN A 372 11.89 -18.02 -0.24
CA GLN A 372 12.93 -17.46 0.61
C GLN A 372 12.54 -16.06 1.10
N LEU A 373 11.98 -15.21 0.25
CA LEU A 373 11.51 -13.88 0.62
C LEU A 373 10.37 -13.98 1.64
N CYS A 374 9.35 -14.79 1.38
CA CYS A 374 8.23 -14.96 2.29
C CYS A 374 8.68 -15.35 3.71
N ILE A 375 9.55 -16.36 3.82
CA ILE A 375 10.11 -16.81 5.10
C ILE A 375 11.01 -15.73 5.73
N THR A 376 11.87 -15.09 4.92
CA THR A 376 12.79 -14.07 5.40
C THR A 376 12.06 -12.86 5.98
N PHE A 377 10.98 -12.42 5.33
CA PHE A 377 10.14 -11.33 5.81
C PHE A 377 9.16 -11.74 6.91
N ASN A 378 9.17 -13.02 7.31
CA ASN A 378 8.26 -13.60 8.29
C ASN A 378 6.80 -13.27 7.94
N LEU A 379 6.42 -13.43 6.66
CA LEU A 379 5.06 -13.13 6.18
C LEU A 379 4.05 -14.19 6.61
N ALA A 380 4.50 -15.45 6.65
CA ALA A 380 3.75 -16.59 7.17
C ALA A 380 4.74 -17.68 7.63
N SER A 381 4.24 -18.83 8.10
CA SER A 381 5.07 -20.01 8.36
C SER A 381 5.70 -20.55 7.07
N GLU A 382 6.72 -21.40 7.22
CA GLU A 382 7.43 -22.01 6.09
C GLU A 382 6.48 -22.80 5.18
N ASP A 383 5.58 -23.59 5.76
CA ASP A 383 4.62 -24.40 5.00
C ASP A 383 3.62 -23.52 4.23
N VAL A 384 3.08 -22.48 4.86
CA VAL A 384 2.20 -21.50 4.20
C VAL A 384 2.94 -20.76 3.08
N CYS A 385 4.19 -20.35 3.31
CA CYS A 385 5.01 -19.69 2.30
C CYS A 385 5.29 -20.58 1.09
N ILE A 386 5.55 -21.88 1.31
CA ILE A 386 5.72 -22.86 0.24
C ILE A 386 4.41 -23.00 -0.54
N GLY A 387 3.31 -23.24 0.16
CA GLY A 387 1.99 -23.44 -0.44
C GLY A 387 1.56 -22.24 -1.29
N ILE A 388 1.49 -21.03 -0.72
CA ILE A 388 1.10 -19.80 -1.44
C ILE A 388 1.92 -19.59 -2.71
N VAL A 389 3.24 -19.74 -2.63
CA VAL A 389 4.11 -19.54 -3.79
C VAL A 389 3.84 -20.60 -4.85
N ASP A 390 3.60 -21.85 -4.45
CA ASP A 390 3.34 -22.94 -5.37
C ASP A 390 2.02 -22.76 -6.11
N VAL A 391 0.94 -22.35 -5.43
CA VAL A 391 -0.36 -22.15 -6.08
C VAL A 391 -0.28 -21.01 -7.10
N HIS A 392 0.38 -19.89 -6.76
CA HIS A 392 0.51 -18.72 -7.65
C HIS A 392 1.65 -18.79 -8.67
N LEU A 393 2.48 -19.84 -8.67
CA LEU A 393 3.69 -19.90 -9.50
C LEU A 393 3.37 -19.79 -11.00
N GLY A 394 2.30 -20.46 -11.46
CA GLY A 394 1.87 -20.44 -12.85
C GLY A 394 1.52 -19.03 -13.32
N GLU A 395 0.71 -18.31 -12.54
CA GLU A 395 0.31 -16.93 -12.84
C GLU A 395 1.50 -15.97 -12.81
N ALA A 396 2.40 -16.12 -11.83
CA ALA A 396 3.61 -15.31 -11.75
C ALA A 396 4.53 -15.53 -12.97
N VAL A 397 4.65 -16.77 -13.45
CA VAL A 397 5.38 -17.09 -14.69
C VAL A 397 4.66 -16.48 -15.90
N TYR A 398 3.33 -16.57 -15.97
CA TYR A 398 2.55 -16.00 -17.05
C TYR A 398 2.74 -14.47 -17.12
N LEU A 399 2.57 -13.77 -15.99
CA LEU A 399 2.79 -12.33 -15.87
C LEU A 399 4.22 -11.96 -16.23
N ALA A 400 5.23 -12.72 -15.79
CA ALA A 400 6.62 -12.45 -16.14
C ALA A 400 6.90 -12.56 -17.66
N ASN A 401 6.17 -13.40 -18.39
CA ASN A 401 6.28 -13.56 -19.85
C ASN A 401 5.48 -12.52 -20.64
N HIS A 402 4.33 -12.10 -20.14
CA HIS A 402 3.34 -11.34 -20.92
C HIS A 402 3.10 -9.90 -20.45
N ALA A 403 3.38 -9.58 -19.18
CA ALA A 403 3.20 -8.24 -18.64
C ALA A 403 4.36 -7.31 -19.05
N ASP A 404 4.02 -6.13 -19.58
CA ASP A 404 5.00 -5.06 -19.79
C ASP A 404 5.33 -4.33 -18.47
N ASP A 405 6.32 -3.44 -18.50
CA ASP A 405 6.74 -2.72 -17.29
C ASP A 405 5.67 -1.77 -16.74
N ALA A 406 4.66 -1.39 -17.55
CA ALA A 406 3.52 -0.61 -17.09
C ALA A 406 2.56 -1.50 -16.29
N SER A 407 2.18 -2.65 -16.85
CA SER A 407 1.35 -3.68 -16.23
C SER A 407 1.95 -4.17 -14.90
N LYS A 408 3.28 -4.42 -14.86
CA LYS A 408 3.98 -4.81 -13.63
C LYS A 408 3.88 -3.76 -12.51
N LYS A 409 3.81 -2.47 -12.85
CA LYS A 409 3.64 -1.39 -11.87
C LYS A 409 2.19 -1.28 -11.39
N GLN A 410 1.23 -1.61 -12.25
CA GLN A 410 -0.20 -1.62 -11.90
C GLN A 410 -0.54 -2.66 -10.82
N LEU A 411 0.20 -3.76 -10.72
CA LEU A 411 0.02 -4.77 -9.65
C LEU A 411 0.05 -4.17 -8.24
N CYS A 412 0.85 -3.12 -8.01
CA CYS A 412 0.86 -2.41 -6.73
C CYS A 412 -0.32 -1.46 -6.57
N GLY A 413 -0.75 -0.82 -7.66
CA GLY A 413 -1.91 0.07 -7.68
C GLY A 413 -3.24 -0.64 -7.42
N LEU A 414 -3.33 -1.94 -7.71
CA LEU A 414 -4.48 -2.78 -7.38
C LEU A 414 -4.76 -2.80 -5.87
N TYR A 415 -3.70 -2.98 -5.06
CA TYR A 415 -3.80 -3.15 -3.61
C TYR A 415 -3.63 -1.87 -2.80
N LEU A 416 -2.81 -0.97 -3.32
CA LEU A 416 -2.43 0.24 -2.64
C LEU A 416 -2.86 1.39 -3.55
N SER A 417 -4.07 1.91 -3.30
CA SER A 417 -4.68 2.92 -4.19
C SER A 417 -3.79 4.16 -4.32
N SER A 418 -3.03 4.49 -3.28
CA SER A 418 -1.99 5.52 -3.23
C SER A 418 -0.85 5.34 -4.24
N CYS A 419 -0.67 4.13 -4.79
CA CYS A 419 0.40 3.81 -5.74
C CYS A 419 0.04 4.12 -7.20
N GLY A 420 -1.21 4.51 -7.44
CA GLY A 420 -1.73 4.81 -8.76
C GLY A 420 -2.08 3.54 -9.53
N PHE A 421 -3.31 3.49 -10.00
CA PHE A 421 -3.82 2.51 -10.94
C PHE A 421 -4.47 3.30 -12.08
N GLU A 422 -4.09 3.01 -13.33
CA GLU A 422 -4.62 3.70 -14.50
C GLU A 422 -5.75 2.85 -15.11
N ASP A 423 -7.01 3.20 -14.83
CA ASP A 423 -8.17 2.39 -15.22
C ASP A 423 -9.34 3.18 -15.79
N GLU A 424 -9.12 4.28 -16.51
CA GLU A 424 -10.23 5.12 -16.99
C GLU A 424 -10.90 4.60 -18.27
N TRP A 425 -12.14 4.11 -18.17
CA TRP A 425 -12.98 3.64 -19.28
C TRP A 425 -14.48 3.84 -18.99
N THR A 426 -15.35 3.69 -20.00
CA THR A 426 -16.80 3.79 -19.81
C THR A 426 -17.55 2.78 -20.67
N ILE A 427 -18.70 2.31 -20.19
CA ILE A 427 -19.53 1.37 -20.93
C ILE A 427 -20.25 2.08 -22.09
N ASP A 428 -19.90 1.69 -23.32
CA ASP A 428 -20.53 2.19 -24.55
C ASP A 428 -21.77 1.35 -24.90
N VAL A 429 -22.90 1.68 -24.28
CA VAL A 429 -24.22 1.13 -24.59
C VAL A 429 -25.23 2.27 -24.67
N ASP A 430 -26.04 2.29 -25.73
CA ASP A 430 -27.19 3.20 -25.82
C ASP A 430 -28.32 2.68 -24.92
N LEU A 431 -28.40 3.22 -23.71
CA LEU A 431 -29.43 2.87 -22.72
C LEU A 431 -30.72 3.69 -22.91
N GLY A 432 -30.83 4.48 -23.98
CA GLY A 432 -31.96 5.36 -24.22
C GLY A 432 -32.15 6.43 -23.13
N THR A 433 -33.30 7.09 -23.13
CA THR A 433 -33.64 8.10 -22.12
C THR A 433 -34.08 7.41 -20.83
N LYS A 434 -33.45 7.76 -19.70
CA LYS A 434 -33.87 7.31 -18.37
C LYS A 434 -35.36 7.67 -18.14
N PRO A 435 -36.25 6.70 -17.87
CA PRO A 435 -37.65 6.98 -17.60
C PRO A 435 -37.84 7.86 -16.36
N ASP A 436 -39.01 8.48 -16.25
CA ASP A 436 -39.38 9.23 -15.05
C ASP A 436 -39.30 8.32 -13.81
N ILE A 437 -38.79 8.86 -12.71
CA ILE A 437 -38.60 8.14 -11.45
C ILE A 437 -39.97 7.73 -10.91
N VAL A 438 -40.15 6.43 -10.68
CA VAL A 438 -41.34 5.88 -10.02
C VAL A 438 -41.09 5.88 -8.53
N THR A 439 -41.95 6.56 -7.75
CA THR A 439 -41.83 6.53 -6.28
C THR A 439 -42.08 5.11 -5.77
N PRO A 440 -41.12 4.48 -5.07
CA PRO A 440 -41.34 3.16 -4.48
C PRO A 440 -42.45 3.19 -3.44
N THR A 441 -43.38 2.25 -3.50
CA THR A 441 -44.43 2.07 -2.50
C THR A 441 -44.54 0.60 -2.14
N VAL A 442 -44.53 0.30 -0.84
CA VAL A 442 -44.78 -1.04 -0.31
C VAL A 442 -46.08 -1.05 0.50
N PRO A 443 -46.82 -2.16 0.55
CA PRO A 443 -48.00 -2.26 1.40
C PRO A 443 -47.66 -2.12 2.89
N ASP A 444 -48.43 -1.34 3.64
CA ASP A 444 -48.26 -1.22 5.10
C ASP A 444 -48.48 -2.54 5.84
N SER A 445 -49.31 -3.42 5.27
CA SER A 445 -49.66 -4.74 5.82
C SER A 445 -49.87 -5.72 4.65
N PRO A 446 -48.79 -6.32 4.12
CA PRO A 446 -48.90 -7.30 3.04
C PRO A 446 -49.72 -8.51 3.50
N THR A 447 -50.70 -8.92 2.68
CA THR A 447 -51.53 -10.12 2.96
C THR A 447 -50.94 -11.39 2.34
N ASP A 448 -49.99 -11.24 1.43
CA ASP A 448 -49.24 -12.30 0.77
C ASP A 448 -47.78 -11.90 0.70
N THR A 449 -46.86 -12.82 0.98
CA THR A 449 -45.42 -12.55 1.11
C THR A 449 -44.62 -13.72 0.59
N MET A 450 -43.50 -13.40 -0.04
CA MET A 450 -42.49 -14.36 -0.48
C MET A 450 -41.33 -14.39 0.52
N THR A 451 -40.82 -15.57 0.83
CA THR A 451 -39.70 -15.77 1.75
C THR A 451 -38.44 -16.16 0.99
N ILE A 452 -37.39 -15.36 1.13
CA ILE A 452 -36.07 -15.66 0.57
C ILE A 452 -35.08 -15.90 1.70
N VAL A 453 -34.45 -17.07 1.70
CA VAL A 453 -33.29 -17.36 2.57
C VAL A 453 -32.04 -16.84 1.91
N HIS A 454 -31.13 -16.23 2.67
CA HIS A 454 -29.82 -15.84 2.19
C HIS A 454 -28.71 -16.35 3.12
N VAL A 455 -27.93 -17.28 2.60
CA VAL A 455 -26.75 -17.88 3.24
C VAL A 455 -25.54 -17.55 2.36
N THR A 456 -24.40 -17.26 2.96
CA THR A 456 -23.18 -16.95 2.23
C THR A 456 -21.97 -17.38 3.07
N ASP A 457 -20.76 -17.28 2.52
CA ASP A 457 -19.49 -17.40 3.27
C ASP A 457 -19.49 -18.58 4.24
N MET A 458 -19.82 -19.77 3.71
CA MET A 458 -19.88 -20.99 4.53
C MET A 458 -18.47 -21.44 4.91
N HIS A 459 -17.47 -21.16 4.06
CA HIS A 459 -16.07 -21.56 4.21
C HIS A 459 -15.95 -22.93 4.86
N TYR A 460 -16.42 -23.95 4.14
CA TYR A 460 -16.34 -25.31 4.62
C TYR A 460 -14.88 -25.76 4.60
N ASP A 461 -14.32 -26.02 5.79
CA ASP A 461 -12.98 -26.56 5.94
C ASP A 461 -13.03 -28.09 6.06
N PRO A 462 -12.67 -28.85 5.01
CA PRO A 462 -12.66 -30.30 5.05
C PRO A 462 -11.57 -30.88 5.96
N THR A 463 -10.62 -30.05 6.40
CA THR A 463 -9.48 -30.42 7.25
C THR A 463 -9.60 -29.89 8.68
N TYR A 464 -10.76 -29.31 9.05
CA TYR A 464 -11.00 -28.82 10.41
C TYR A 464 -10.88 -29.96 11.43
N LEU A 465 -9.99 -29.79 12.40
CA LEU A 465 -9.74 -30.70 13.50
C LEU A 465 -10.37 -30.19 14.80
N VAL A 466 -11.42 -30.85 15.26
CA VAL A 466 -12.00 -30.60 16.60
C VAL A 466 -10.94 -30.85 17.67
N GLY A 467 -10.72 -29.87 18.54
CA GLY A 467 -9.65 -29.90 19.54
C GLY A 467 -8.25 -29.61 18.98
N GLY A 468 -8.14 -29.31 17.68
CA GLY A 468 -6.93 -28.84 17.02
C GLY A 468 -6.46 -27.49 17.56
N ARG A 469 -5.29 -27.04 17.12
CA ARG A 469 -4.72 -25.75 17.57
C ARG A 469 -5.45 -24.57 16.92
N GLY A 470 -6.18 -23.78 17.70
CA GLY A 470 -6.88 -22.59 17.19
C GLY A 470 -6.04 -21.30 17.18
N ASP A 471 -4.81 -21.31 17.70
CA ASP A 471 -3.88 -20.16 17.75
C ASP A 471 -2.52 -20.49 17.10
N CYS A 472 -2.57 -21.10 15.92
CA CYS A 472 -1.41 -21.62 15.20
C CYS A 472 -0.40 -20.56 14.74
N GLY A 473 -0.84 -19.31 14.52
CA GLY A 473 -0.01 -18.23 13.98
C GLY A 473 0.08 -18.20 12.45
N ASP A 474 -0.64 -19.09 11.78
CA ASP A 474 -0.91 -19.05 10.33
C ASP A 474 -2.19 -18.26 10.02
N PRO A 475 -2.44 -17.90 8.75
CA PRO A 475 -3.65 -17.17 8.36
C PRO A 475 -4.96 -17.90 8.70
N THR A 476 -4.94 -19.24 8.71
CA THR A 476 -6.07 -20.10 9.08
C THR A 476 -5.57 -21.23 9.98
N CYS A 477 -6.26 -21.46 11.09
CA CYS A 477 -5.94 -22.40 12.14
C CYS A 477 -7.02 -23.50 12.26
N CYS A 478 -6.93 -24.31 13.32
CA CYS A 478 -7.85 -25.40 13.60
C CYS A 478 -7.78 -26.57 12.60
N ARG A 479 -6.69 -26.71 11.83
CA ARG A 479 -6.54 -27.74 10.79
C ARG A 479 -5.74 -28.95 11.28
N GLU A 480 -5.91 -30.10 10.62
CA GLU A 480 -5.25 -31.35 10.97
C GLU A 480 -3.71 -31.25 11.02
N GLU A 481 -3.09 -30.60 10.04
CA GLU A 481 -1.61 -30.54 9.91
C GLU A 481 -0.94 -29.71 11.03
N GLN A 482 -1.69 -28.82 11.68
CA GLN A 482 -1.20 -27.95 12.77
C GLN A 482 -1.21 -28.66 14.14
N GLY A 483 -1.79 -29.86 14.20
CA GLY A 483 -1.84 -30.70 15.39
C GLY A 483 -2.69 -30.13 16.53
N THR A 484 -2.45 -30.63 17.74
CA THR A 484 -3.22 -30.28 18.95
C THR A 484 -2.39 -29.46 19.95
N PRO A 485 -3.02 -28.59 20.75
CA PRO A 485 -2.31 -27.79 21.75
C PRO A 485 -1.91 -28.62 22.98
N THR A 486 -0.77 -28.26 23.59
CA THR A 486 -0.17 -29.03 24.70
C THR A 486 -0.86 -28.82 26.06
N ASP A 487 -1.57 -27.70 26.26
CA ASP A 487 -2.24 -27.36 27.53
C ASP A 487 -3.78 -27.27 27.40
N GLY A 488 -4.34 -27.52 26.21
CA GLY A 488 -5.78 -27.51 25.95
C GLY A 488 -6.47 -26.15 26.02
N THR A 489 -5.75 -25.06 26.36
CA THR A 489 -6.34 -23.72 26.57
C THR A 489 -6.75 -23.01 25.29
N VAL A 490 -6.27 -23.52 24.16
CA VAL A 490 -6.42 -22.94 22.82
C VAL A 490 -6.97 -23.96 21.82
N ALA A 491 -7.62 -25.02 22.31
CA ALA A 491 -8.21 -26.08 21.49
C ALA A 491 -9.43 -25.57 20.70
N ALA A 492 -9.54 -25.97 19.44
CA ALA A 492 -10.63 -25.63 18.54
C ALA A 492 -11.96 -26.23 19.01
N GLY A 493 -13.05 -25.45 18.92
CA GLY A 493 -14.39 -25.89 19.27
C GLY A 493 -14.95 -26.99 18.36
N TYR A 494 -16.04 -27.64 18.79
CA TYR A 494 -16.72 -28.67 17.99
C TYR A 494 -17.56 -28.05 16.88
N TRP A 495 -18.19 -26.91 17.13
CA TRP A 495 -19.07 -26.22 16.17
C TRP A 495 -18.35 -25.14 15.35
N GLY A 496 -17.06 -24.91 15.63
CA GLY A 496 -16.26 -23.81 15.08
C GLY A 496 -15.49 -23.09 16.19
N ASP A 497 -14.76 -22.05 15.82
CA ASP A 497 -13.97 -21.23 16.74
C ASP A 497 -13.95 -19.76 16.30
N TYR A 498 -13.96 -18.79 17.24
CA TYR A 498 -13.95 -17.35 16.91
C TYR A 498 -12.60 -16.83 16.42
N ARG A 499 -11.52 -17.61 16.55
CA ARG A 499 -10.21 -17.24 16.02
C ARG A 499 -10.21 -17.38 14.50
N HIS A 500 -9.03 -17.44 13.89
CA HIS A 500 -8.89 -17.60 12.45
C HIS A 500 -9.17 -19.05 12.03
N CYS A 501 -10.40 -19.54 12.21
CA CYS A 501 -10.78 -20.91 11.92
C CYS A 501 -12.09 -20.95 11.16
N ASP A 502 -12.13 -21.80 10.13
CA ASP A 502 -13.30 -21.97 9.28
C ASP A 502 -14.26 -23.05 9.77
N THR A 503 -15.28 -23.34 8.95
CA THR A 503 -16.47 -24.05 9.40
C THR A 503 -16.32 -25.56 9.25
N PRO A 504 -16.46 -26.35 10.33
CA PRO A 504 -16.46 -27.80 10.20
C PRO A 504 -17.75 -28.34 9.56
N ALA A 505 -17.67 -29.52 8.95
CA ALA A 505 -18.79 -30.15 8.23
C ALA A 505 -20.10 -30.22 9.03
N GLN A 506 -20.02 -30.53 10.33
CA GLN A 506 -21.21 -30.61 11.19
C GLN A 506 -21.92 -29.26 11.34
N ALA A 507 -21.19 -28.14 11.39
CA ALA A 507 -21.78 -26.81 11.51
C ALA A 507 -22.40 -26.38 10.18
N VAL A 508 -21.75 -26.67 9.04
CA VAL A 508 -22.33 -26.48 7.70
C VAL A 508 -23.67 -27.19 7.58
N ASN A 509 -23.70 -28.48 7.94
CA ASN A 509 -24.92 -29.30 7.86
C ASN A 509 -26.00 -28.82 8.84
N ASP A 510 -25.63 -28.44 10.07
CA ASP A 510 -26.59 -27.93 11.06
C ASP A 510 -27.24 -26.64 10.60
N THR A 511 -26.47 -25.67 10.07
CA THR A 511 -27.01 -24.42 9.51
C THR A 511 -28.09 -24.70 8.45
N LEU A 512 -27.76 -25.52 7.44
CA LEU A 512 -28.70 -25.84 6.36
C LEU A 512 -29.96 -26.57 6.89
N MET A 513 -29.77 -27.59 7.74
CA MET A 513 -30.88 -28.35 8.31
C MET A 513 -31.76 -27.49 9.21
N HIS A 514 -31.17 -26.61 10.02
CA HIS A 514 -31.90 -25.72 10.89
C HIS A 514 -32.80 -24.79 10.08
N ILE A 515 -32.28 -24.15 9.03
CA ILE A 515 -33.07 -23.27 8.14
C ILE A 515 -34.29 -24.03 7.61
N LYS A 516 -34.09 -25.24 7.08
CA LYS A 516 -35.19 -26.04 6.52
C LYS A 516 -36.23 -26.46 7.57
N GLN A 517 -35.80 -26.74 8.79
CA GLN A 517 -36.70 -27.14 9.89
C GLN A 517 -37.48 -25.96 10.46
N GLN A 518 -36.83 -24.80 10.59
CA GLN A 518 -37.40 -23.60 11.17
C GLN A 518 -38.37 -22.91 10.19
N HIS A 519 -38.00 -22.87 8.91
CA HIS A 519 -38.72 -22.11 7.88
C HIS A 519 -39.38 -23.06 6.87
N GLN A 520 -40.68 -23.33 7.08
CA GLN A 520 -41.41 -24.33 6.28
C GLN A 520 -41.84 -23.83 4.88
N SER A 521 -41.92 -22.51 4.68
CA SER A 521 -42.30 -21.88 3.42
C SER A 521 -41.15 -21.01 2.92
N ILE A 522 -40.27 -21.60 2.12
CA ILE A 522 -39.14 -20.90 1.48
C ILE A 522 -39.41 -20.92 -0.03
N ASP A 523 -39.46 -19.73 -0.64
CA ASP A 523 -39.69 -19.60 -2.08
C ASP A 523 -38.37 -19.69 -2.86
N TYR A 524 -37.31 -19.07 -2.34
CA TYR A 524 -35.99 -19.05 -2.96
C TYR A 524 -34.88 -19.08 -1.91
N VAL A 525 -33.74 -19.65 -2.28
CA VAL A 525 -32.50 -19.58 -1.49
C VAL A 525 -31.45 -18.84 -2.32
N TYR A 526 -30.89 -17.77 -1.79
CA TYR A 526 -29.73 -17.08 -2.34
C TYR A 526 -28.47 -17.57 -1.61
N MET A 527 -27.51 -18.06 -2.38
CA MET A 527 -26.21 -18.56 -1.90
C MET A 527 -25.07 -17.82 -2.58
N THR A 528 -24.56 -16.76 -1.94
CA THR A 528 -23.72 -15.76 -2.63
C THR A 528 -22.21 -16.05 -2.61
N GLY A 529 -21.78 -17.31 -2.63
CA GLY A 529 -20.37 -17.69 -2.82
C GLY A 529 -19.58 -17.98 -1.54
N ASP A 530 -18.27 -18.17 -1.69
CA ASP A 530 -17.30 -18.48 -0.64
C ASP A 530 -17.62 -19.76 0.15
N PHE A 531 -17.61 -20.87 -0.58
CA PHE A 531 -17.75 -22.22 -0.03
C PHE A 531 -16.43 -22.83 0.41
N VAL A 532 -15.32 -22.40 -0.19
CA VAL A 532 -13.97 -22.90 0.07
C VAL A 532 -13.35 -22.15 1.25
N ASP A 533 -12.62 -22.86 2.10
CA ASP A 533 -11.97 -22.30 3.29
C ASP A 533 -10.81 -21.34 2.97
N HIS A 534 -10.30 -20.68 4.01
CA HIS A 534 -9.18 -19.74 3.97
C HIS A 534 -7.80 -20.43 4.02
N GLY A 535 -7.73 -21.77 3.98
CA GLY A 535 -6.51 -22.55 3.79
C GLY A 535 -5.94 -22.45 2.37
N VAL A 536 -5.86 -21.23 1.83
CA VAL A 536 -5.59 -20.91 0.42
C VAL A 536 -4.22 -21.38 -0.10
N TRP A 537 -3.32 -21.77 0.80
CA TRP A 537 -2.00 -22.30 0.45
C TRP A 537 -2.02 -23.81 0.15
N GLU A 538 -3.14 -24.48 0.44
CA GLU A 538 -3.37 -25.91 0.21
C GLU A 538 -4.43 -26.18 -0.90
N THR A 539 -4.85 -25.14 -1.62
CA THR A 539 -5.91 -25.24 -2.64
C THR A 539 -5.40 -25.76 -3.98
N SER A 540 -6.30 -26.40 -4.71
CA SER A 540 -6.08 -26.92 -6.05
C SER A 540 -7.43 -27.03 -6.78
N GLN A 541 -7.42 -27.17 -8.10
CA GLN A 541 -8.67 -27.32 -8.86
C GLN A 541 -9.48 -28.51 -8.35
N GLU A 542 -8.80 -29.61 -7.99
CA GLU A 542 -9.44 -30.82 -7.47
C GLU A 542 -10.05 -30.61 -6.08
N THR A 543 -9.32 -29.99 -5.15
CA THR A 543 -9.80 -29.78 -3.77
C THR A 543 -10.94 -28.77 -3.74
N ASN A 544 -10.83 -27.62 -4.42
CA ASN A 544 -11.90 -26.64 -4.52
C ASN A 544 -13.15 -27.24 -5.19
N THR A 545 -12.98 -28.01 -6.28
CA THR A 545 -14.09 -28.70 -6.93
C THR A 545 -14.85 -29.59 -5.95
N LYS A 546 -14.14 -30.37 -5.13
CA LYS A 546 -14.74 -31.26 -4.13
C LYS A 546 -15.48 -30.47 -3.05
N THR A 547 -14.88 -29.42 -2.52
CA THR A 547 -15.47 -28.57 -1.47
C THR A 547 -16.75 -27.89 -1.96
N ILE A 548 -16.68 -27.22 -3.12
CA ILE A 548 -17.84 -26.58 -3.77
C ILE A 548 -18.95 -27.61 -3.99
N THR A 549 -18.62 -28.77 -4.57
CA THR A 549 -19.60 -29.84 -4.84
C THR A 549 -20.24 -30.36 -3.55
N ALA A 550 -19.47 -30.51 -2.46
CA ALA A 550 -19.99 -30.96 -1.18
C ALA A 550 -21.02 -29.99 -0.61
N VAL A 551 -20.71 -28.69 -0.58
CA VAL A 551 -21.62 -27.65 -0.06
C VAL A 551 -22.87 -27.53 -0.94
N VAL A 552 -22.70 -27.48 -2.26
CA VAL A 552 -23.82 -27.40 -3.22
C VAL A 552 -24.75 -28.62 -3.11
N ASN A 553 -24.19 -29.83 -2.99
CA ASN A 553 -25.01 -31.04 -2.82
C ASN A 553 -25.71 -31.05 -1.46
N ALA A 554 -25.04 -30.68 -0.37
CA ALA A 554 -25.68 -30.59 0.95
C ALA A 554 -26.86 -29.61 0.95
N ALA A 555 -26.71 -28.45 0.28
CA ALA A 555 -27.79 -27.48 0.13
C ALA A 555 -28.96 -28.04 -0.70
N LYS A 556 -28.68 -28.67 -1.84
CA LYS A 556 -29.70 -29.32 -2.69
C LYS A 556 -30.46 -30.42 -1.96
N GLU A 557 -29.74 -31.30 -1.28
CA GLU A 557 -30.33 -32.40 -0.50
C GLU A 557 -31.22 -31.87 0.62
N THR A 558 -30.84 -30.75 1.24
CA THR A 558 -31.60 -30.14 2.33
C THR A 558 -32.85 -29.40 1.86
N PHE A 559 -32.73 -28.59 0.81
CA PHE A 559 -33.81 -27.72 0.36
C PHE A 559 -34.75 -28.38 -0.67
N GLY A 560 -34.32 -29.47 -1.31
CA GLY A 560 -35.13 -30.24 -2.25
C GLY A 560 -35.49 -29.42 -3.50
N ASP A 561 -36.79 -29.26 -3.75
CA ASP A 561 -37.31 -28.57 -4.94
C ASP A 561 -37.26 -27.03 -4.85
N VAL A 562 -36.88 -26.46 -3.70
CA VAL A 562 -36.75 -25.01 -3.55
C VAL A 562 -35.61 -24.52 -4.46
N PRO A 563 -35.86 -23.56 -5.37
CA PRO A 563 -34.80 -23.06 -6.25
C PRO A 563 -33.69 -22.36 -5.46
N ILE A 564 -32.46 -22.82 -5.67
CA ILE A 564 -31.26 -22.22 -5.09
C ILE A 564 -30.53 -21.46 -6.20
N ILE A 565 -30.34 -20.15 -5.99
CA ILE A 565 -29.63 -19.26 -6.88
C ILE A 565 -28.29 -18.98 -6.25
N PHE A 566 -27.23 -19.26 -6.99
CA PHE A 566 -25.89 -19.23 -6.47
C PHE A 566 -25.06 -18.14 -7.15
N THR A 567 -24.06 -17.57 -6.47
CA THR A 567 -23.04 -16.71 -7.10
C THR A 567 -21.65 -17.26 -6.81
N LEU A 568 -20.69 -16.90 -7.65
CA LEU A 568 -19.28 -17.18 -7.38
C LEU A 568 -18.72 -16.10 -6.44
N GLY A 569 -17.97 -16.52 -5.43
CA GLY A 569 -17.17 -15.69 -4.55
C GLY A 569 -15.68 -15.75 -4.89
N ASN A 570 -14.86 -15.11 -4.07
CA ASN A 570 -13.43 -14.97 -4.34
C ASN A 570 -12.60 -16.18 -3.87
N HIS A 571 -13.16 -17.07 -3.04
CA HIS A 571 -12.53 -18.33 -2.63
C HIS A 571 -12.83 -19.54 -3.54
N GLU A 572 -13.82 -19.45 -4.43
CA GLU A 572 -14.05 -20.49 -5.45
C GLU A 572 -12.84 -20.80 -6.36
N PRO A 573 -12.13 -19.81 -6.94
CA PRO A 573 -10.97 -20.07 -7.78
C PRO A 573 -9.77 -20.55 -6.96
N THR A 574 -8.83 -21.18 -7.66
CA THR A 574 -7.49 -21.45 -7.14
C THR A 574 -6.49 -21.06 -8.23
N PRO A 575 -5.57 -20.13 -7.95
CA PRO A 575 -5.38 -19.42 -6.67
C PRO A 575 -6.54 -18.50 -6.28
N VAL A 576 -6.65 -18.16 -4.99
CA VAL A 576 -7.72 -17.32 -4.44
C VAL A 576 -7.78 -15.96 -5.12
N ASN A 577 -9.00 -15.44 -5.33
CA ASN A 577 -9.34 -14.19 -6.04
C ASN A 577 -9.11 -14.19 -7.57
N GLN A 578 -8.47 -15.21 -8.13
CA GLN A 578 -7.96 -15.13 -9.50
C GLN A 578 -8.95 -15.65 -10.55
N TYR A 579 -9.61 -14.72 -11.23
CA TYR A 579 -10.44 -15.00 -12.40
C TYR A 579 -9.71 -14.59 -13.68
N ALA A 580 -9.08 -15.57 -14.32
CA ALA A 580 -8.21 -15.34 -15.47
C ALA A 580 -8.94 -14.94 -16.77
N PRO A 581 -8.35 -14.10 -17.63
CA PRO A 581 -8.87 -13.80 -18.97
C PRO A 581 -9.11 -15.05 -19.83
N LEU A 582 -9.93 -14.94 -20.87
CA LEU A 582 -10.32 -16.09 -21.70
C LEU A 582 -9.18 -16.68 -22.55
N ASP A 583 -8.13 -15.90 -22.78
CA ASP A 583 -7.02 -16.15 -23.71
C ASP A 583 -5.71 -16.53 -23.02
N VAL A 584 -5.76 -16.93 -21.74
CA VAL A 584 -4.61 -17.49 -21.02
C VAL A 584 -4.40 -18.97 -21.33
N ASP A 585 -3.23 -19.49 -20.94
CA ASP A 585 -2.88 -20.91 -21.06
C ASP A 585 -3.76 -21.78 -20.13
N ASP A 586 -3.98 -23.05 -20.49
CA ASP A 586 -4.90 -23.96 -19.79
C ASP A 586 -4.51 -24.20 -18.31
N ASP A 587 -3.23 -24.09 -17.97
CA ASP A 587 -2.69 -24.31 -16.62
C ASP A 587 -2.97 -23.16 -15.64
N VAL A 588 -3.23 -21.96 -16.14
CA VAL A 588 -3.60 -20.76 -15.34
C VAL A 588 -5.03 -20.29 -15.60
N SER A 589 -5.78 -21.04 -16.42
CA SER A 589 -7.15 -20.76 -16.78
C SER A 589 -8.11 -21.05 -15.62
N SER A 590 -9.11 -20.18 -15.43
CA SER A 590 -10.23 -20.39 -14.50
C SER A 590 -11.42 -21.14 -15.14
N LYS A 591 -11.30 -21.59 -16.40
CA LYS A 591 -12.34 -22.34 -17.13
C LYS A 591 -12.66 -23.71 -16.53
N TRP A 592 -11.93 -24.21 -15.53
CA TRP A 592 -12.33 -25.44 -14.85
C TRP A 592 -13.53 -25.22 -13.91
N LEU A 593 -13.86 -23.95 -13.56
CA LEU A 593 -15.00 -23.58 -12.70
C LEU A 593 -16.38 -23.81 -13.36
N GLU A 594 -16.45 -24.48 -14.51
CA GLU A 594 -17.67 -24.93 -15.21
C GLU A 594 -18.54 -25.92 -14.40
N LEU A 595 -18.17 -26.22 -13.15
CA LEU A 595 -18.79 -27.18 -12.23
C LEU A 595 -20.28 -26.94 -11.97
N TRP A 596 -20.79 -25.77 -12.34
CA TRP A 596 -22.17 -25.34 -12.16
C TRP A 596 -23.09 -25.77 -13.29
N SER A 597 -22.50 -26.21 -14.42
CA SER A 597 -23.16 -26.69 -15.64
C SER A 597 -24.28 -27.72 -15.42
N PRO A 598 -24.21 -28.67 -14.45
CA PRO A 598 -25.31 -29.59 -14.16
C PRO A 598 -26.51 -28.96 -13.45
N TYR A 599 -26.37 -27.73 -12.95
CA TYR A 599 -27.29 -27.12 -11.99
C TYR A 599 -27.96 -25.84 -12.52
N ILE A 600 -27.74 -25.52 -13.79
CA ILE A 600 -28.16 -24.27 -14.45
C ILE A 600 -28.89 -24.58 -15.75
N THR A 601 -29.68 -23.62 -16.25
CA THR A 601 -30.40 -23.79 -17.52
C THR A 601 -29.44 -23.71 -18.71
N ASP A 602 -29.84 -24.27 -19.85
CA ASP A 602 -29.06 -24.20 -21.10
C ASP A 602 -28.82 -22.75 -21.55
N GLU A 603 -29.76 -21.84 -21.26
CA GLU A 603 -29.60 -20.40 -21.54
C GLU A 603 -28.54 -19.74 -20.64
N ALA A 604 -28.51 -20.09 -19.35
CA ALA A 604 -27.54 -19.55 -18.39
C ALA A 604 -26.12 -20.09 -18.64
N LYS A 605 -26.01 -21.30 -19.19
CA LYS A 605 -24.74 -21.98 -19.43
C LYS A 605 -23.76 -21.14 -20.24
N GLN A 606 -24.20 -20.48 -21.32
CA GLN A 606 -23.28 -19.72 -22.18
C GLN A 606 -22.55 -18.59 -21.43
N THR A 607 -23.25 -17.86 -20.57
CA THR A 607 -22.67 -16.71 -19.83
C THR A 607 -21.86 -17.18 -18.62
N ILE A 608 -22.28 -18.26 -17.97
CA ILE A 608 -21.47 -18.91 -16.91
C ILE A 608 -20.14 -19.40 -17.46
N LEU A 609 -20.13 -20.10 -18.60
CA LEU A 609 -18.89 -20.56 -19.25
C LEU A 609 -18.00 -19.39 -19.69
N LYS A 610 -18.58 -18.22 -19.97
CA LYS A 610 -17.85 -17.03 -20.40
C LYS A 610 -17.16 -16.31 -19.24
N GLY A 611 -17.82 -16.18 -18.10
CA GLY A 611 -17.29 -15.39 -16.99
C GLY A 611 -17.99 -15.57 -15.64
N GLY A 612 -18.80 -16.61 -15.47
CA GLY A 612 -19.45 -16.92 -14.19
C GLY A 612 -20.66 -16.05 -13.82
N PHE A 613 -21.15 -15.21 -14.73
CA PHE A 613 -22.36 -14.40 -14.56
C PHE A 613 -23.51 -14.96 -15.40
N TYR A 614 -24.76 -14.72 -15.00
CA TYR A 614 -25.94 -15.21 -15.71
C TYR A 614 -27.24 -14.55 -15.23
N THR A 615 -28.36 -14.85 -15.88
CA THR A 615 -29.69 -14.40 -15.45
C THR A 615 -30.69 -15.54 -15.49
N LEU A 616 -31.68 -15.50 -14.59
CA LEU A 616 -32.80 -16.42 -14.53
C LEU A 616 -34.11 -15.62 -14.50
N LEU A 617 -35.07 -15.99 -15.33
CA LEU A 617 -36.45 -15.54 -15.19
C LEU A 617 -37.17 -16.53 -14.26
N LEU A 618 -37.30 -16.19 -12.98
CA LEU A 618 -37.83 -17.11 -11.96
C LEU A 618 -39.34 -17.33 -12.11
N ARG A 619 -40.05 -16.27 -12.50
CA ARG A 619 -41.47 -16.29 -12.90
C ARG A 619 -41.75 -15.10 -13.81
N PRO A 620 -42.88 -15.05 -14.54
CA PRO A 620 -43.23 -13.90 -15.36
C PRO A 620 -43.13 -12.59 -14.56
N GLY A 621 -42.34 -11.64 -15.05
CA GLY A 621 -42.12 -10.34 -14.41
C GLY A 621 -41.05 -10.31 -13.30
N PHE A 622 -40.46 -11.44 -12.89
CA PHE A 622 -39.38 -11.49 -11.90
C PHE A 622 -38.12 -12.15 -12.45
N ARG A 623 -37.11 -11.32 -12.70
CA ARG A 623 -35.77 -11.73 -13.10
C ARG A 623 -34.78 -11.61 -11.95
N VAL A 624 -33.84 -12.55 -11.88
CA VAL A 624 -32.63 -12.41 -11.07
C VAL A 624 -31.43 -12.34 -12.01
N ILE A 625 -30.52 -11.41 -11.74
CA ILE A 625 -29.27 -11.26 -12.48
C ILE A 625 -28.13 -11.48 -11.49
N ILE A 626 -27.24 -12.41 -11.85
CA ILE A 626 -26.12 -12.86 -11.05
C ILE A 626 -24.85 -12.35 -11.72
N LEU A 627 -24.02 -11.65 -10.96
CA LEU A 627 -22.71 -11.17 -11.41
C LEU A 627 -21.59 -11.99 -10.77
N ASN A 628 -20.53 -12.18 -11.53
CA ASN A 628 -19.21 -12.49 -10.98
C ASN A 628 -18.45 -11.18 -10.88
N ASN A 629 -18.64 -10.44 -9.80
CA ASN A 629 -17.98 -9.15 -9.61
C ASN A 629 -16.55 -9.27 -9.04
N VAL A 630 -16.08 -10.49 -8.75
CA VAL A 630 -14.66 -10.75 -8.42
C VAL A 630 -13.76 -10.37 -9.60
N VAL A 631 -14.28 -10.37 -10.83
CA VAL A 631 -13.54 -9.89 -12.00
C VAL A 631 -13.18 -8.40 -11.91
N GLY A 632 -13.95 -7.61 -11.17
CA GLY A 632 -13.65 -6.20 -10.90
C GLY A 632 -12.94 -5.96 -9.57
N TYR A 633 -12.62 -7.02 -8.82
CA TYR A 633 -12.05 -6.96 -7.48
C TYR A 633 -10.57 -6.58 -7.49
N LYS A 634 -10.13 -5.77 -6.52
CA LYS A 634 -8.73 -5.32 -6.40
C LYS A 634 -7.75 -6.49 -6.24
N SER A 635 -8.16 -7.56 -5.58
CA SER A 635 -7.29 -8.73 -5.36
C SER A 635 -7.19 -9.67 -6.58
N ASN A 636 -7.81 -9.33 -7.72
CA ASN A 636 -7.67 -10.08 -8.97
C ASN A 636 -6.49 -9.53 -9.81
N PHE A 637 -5.34 -10.23 -9.84
CA PHE A 637 -4.09 -9.72 -10.42
C PHE A 637 -4.13 -9.61 -11.94
N TRP A 638 -5.04 -10.36 -12.55
CA TRP A 638 -5.29 -10.29 -13.98
C TRP A 638 -5.67 -8.89 -14.44
N MET A 639 -6.24 -8.06 -13.55
CA MET A 639 -6.59 -6.68 -13.85
C MET A 639 -5.39 -5.79 -14.14
N ALA A 640 -4.18 -6.18 -13.75
CA ALA A 640 -2.96 -5.48 -14.12
C ALA A 640 -2.57 -5.65 -15.60
N LEU A 641 -3.12 -6.64 -16.32
CA LEU A 641 -2.93 -6.81 -17.76
C LEU A 641 -3.98 -6.06 -18.59
N GLY A 642 -5.13 -5.75 -17.98
CA GLY A 642 -6.24 -5.05 -18.61
C GLY A 642 -7.49 -5.12 -17.74
N SER A 643 -8.01 -3.96 -17.34
CA SER A 643 -9.15 -3.82 -16.42
C SER A 643 -10.45 -3.40 -17.09
N GLU A 644 -10.45 -3.19 -18.41
CA GLU A 644 -11.62 -2.73 -19.15
C GLU A 644 -12.67 -3.84 -19.28
N ASP A 645 -13.81 -3.65 -18.61
CA ASP A 645 -14.99 -4.53 -18.58
C ASP A 645 -14.70 -6.03 -18.83
N PRO A 646 -14.07 -6.74 -17.88
CA PRO A 646 -13.70 -8.13 -18.06
C PRO A 646 -14.90 -8.99 -18.49
N TYR A 647 -14.70 -9.74 -19.58
CA TYR A 647 -15.72 -10.54 -20.27
C TYR A 647 -16.91 -9.75 -20.85
N GLY A 648 -16.86 -8.42 -20.88
CA GLY A 648 -17.97 -7.55 -21.27
C GLY A 648 -19.15 -7.64 -20.31
N GLN A 649 -18.90 -7.90 -19.02
CA GLN A 649 -19.93 -8.22 -18.04
C GLN A 649 -20.81 -7.02 -17.69
N LEU A 650 -20.26 -5.82 -17.49
CA LEU A 650 -21.05 -4.62 -17.20
C LEU A 650 -21.82 -4.16 -18.44
N LYS A 651 -21.24 -4.28 -19.63
CA LYS A 651 -21.98 -4.13 -20.88
C LYS A 651 -23.18 -5.08 -20.96
N TRP A 652 -22.94 -6.37 -20.71
CA TRP A 652 -23.99 -7.38 -20.69
C TRP A 652 -25.07 -7.11 -19.63
N LEU A 653 -24.68 -6.64 -18.44
CA LEU A 653 -25.61 -6.25 -17.38
C LEU A 653 -26.53 -5.11 -17.86
N ALA A 654 -25.95 -4.08 -18.46
CA ALA A 654 -26.70 -2.92 -18.94
C ALA A 654 -27.69 -3.31 -20.07
N GLU A 655 -27.26 -4.16 -21.00
CA GLU A 655 -28.13 -4.70 -22.06
C GLU A 655 -29.24 -5.60 -21.49
N THR A 656 -28.92 -6.42 -20.49
CA THR A 656 -29.89 -7.33 -19.83
C THR A 656 -30.94 -6.53 -19.04
N LEU A 657 -30.53 -5.48 -18.33
CA LEU A 657 -31.44 -4.59 -17.62
C LEU A 657 -32.31 -3.77 -18.59
N LEU A 658 -31.75 -3.33 -19.72
CA LEU A 658 -32.53 -2.66 -20.76
C LEU A 658 -33.62 -3.58 -21.32
N GLN A 659 -33.28 -4.84 -21.57
CA GLN A 659 -34.27 -5.84 -22.01
C GLN A 659 -35.33 -6.08 -20.93
N ALA A 660 -34.94 -6.22 -19.66
CA ALA A 660 -35.86 -6.37 -18.55
C ALA A 660 -36.81 -5.16 -18.40
N GLU A 661 -36.31 -3.93 -18.59
CA GLU A 661 -37.12 -2.70 -18.60
C GLU A 661 -38.15 -2.73 -19.74
N HIS A 662 -37.76 -3.17 -20.94
CA HIS A 662 -38.66 -3.33 -22.08
C HIS A 662 -39.74 -4.39 -21.84
N ASP A 663 -39.38 -5.50 -21.20
CA ASP A 663 -40.28 -6.61 -20.91
C ASP A 663 -41.16 -6.35 -19.67
N GLY A 664 -40.97 -5.20 -18.99
CA GLY A 664 -41.72 -4.83 -17.79
C GLY A 664 -41.37 -5.69 -16.57
N GLU A 665 -40.18 -6.27 -16.55
CA GLU A 665 -39.69 -7.13 -15.48
C GLU A 665 -39.10 -6.31 -14.32
N LYS A 666 -39.13 -6.91 -13.14
CA LYS A 666 -38.47 -6.43 -11.93
C LYS A 666 -37.31 -7.34 -11.58
N VAL A 667 -36.25 -6.77 -11.01
CA VAL A 667 -34.93 -7.40 -10.93
C VAL A 667 -34.41 -7.42 -9.50
N HIS A 668 -33.93 -8.58 -9.06
CA HIS A 668 -32.96 -8.69 -7.98
C HIS A 668 -31.56 -8.90 -8.55
N LEU A 669 -30.55 -8.21 -7.98
CA LEU A 669 -29.15 -8.39 -8.34
C LEU A 669 -28.41 -9.17 -7.25
N LEU A 670 -27.66 -10.19 -7.64
CA LEU A 670 -26.84 -10.98 -6.72
C LEU A 670 -25.38 -10.94 -7.18
N TYR A 671 -24.47 -10.77 -6.23
CA TYR A 671 -23.02 -10.78 -6.44
C TYR A 671 -22.32 -11.09 -5.12
N HIS A 672 -20.99 -11.17 -5.07
CA HIS A 672 -20.29 -11.54 -3.84
C HIS A 672 -19.66 -10.35 -3.12
N ILE A 673 -18.80 -9.61 -3.83
CA ILE A 673 -17.97 -8.52 -3.27
C ILE A 673 -18.76 -7.20 -3.16
N GLN A 674 -18.50 -6.38 -2.14
CA GLN A 674 -19.07 -5.02 -2.11
C GLN A 674 -18.35 -4.07 -3.09
N MET A 675 -19.10 -3.14 -3.70
CA MET A 675 -18.61 -2.39 -4.86
C MET A 675 -17.41 -1.46 -4.57
N GLN A 676 -17.25 -0.99 -3.33
CA GLN A 676 -16.08 -0.19 -2.93
C GLN A 676 -14.76 -0.98 -2.88
N SER A 677 -14.83 -2.31 -2.81
CA SER A 677 -13.67 -3.20 -2.93
C SER A 677 -13.30 -3.51 -4.38
N CYS A 678 -14.18 -3.19 -5.33
CA CYS A 678 -13.84 -3.24 -6.75
C CYS A 678 -12.97 -2.05 -7.19
N LEU A 679 -12.41 -2.14 -8.39
CA LEU A 679 -11.64 -1.07 -9.02
C LEU A 679 -12.46 0.23 -9.13
N PRO A 680 -11.81 1.42 -8.99
CA PRO A 680 -12.49 2.71 -9.05
C PRO A 680 -13.42 2.85 -10.25
N THR A 681 -12.93 2.57 -11.45
CA THR A 681 -13.76 2.70 -12.66
C THR A 681 -14.84 1.64 -12.75
N TRP A 682 -14.55 0.39 -12.39
CA TRP A 682 -15.55 -0.69 -12.43
C TRP A 682 -16.73 -0.36 -11.51
N SER A 683 -16.45 0.04 -10.26
CA SER A 683 -17.49 0.43 -9.29
C SER A 683 -18.29 1.66 -9.73
N ARG A 684 -17.64 2.61 -10.40
CA ARG A 684 -18.30 3.79 -10.99
C ARG A 684 -19.26 3.40 -12.13
N GLU A 685 -18.83 2.59 -13.07
CA GLU A 685 -19.68 2.18 -14.20
C GLU A 685 -20.85 1.32 -13.72
N TYR A 686 -20.62 0.44 -12.74
CA TYR A 686 -21.70 -0.27 -12.04
C TYR A 686 -22.70 0.70 -11.42
N HIS A 687 -22.23 1.70 -10.66
CA HIS A 687 -23.09 2.68 -10.01
C HIS A 687 -23.94 3.49 -11.01
N LYS A 688 -23.36 3.85 -12.17
CA LYS A 688 -24.12 4.48 -13.28
C LYS A 688 -25.24 3.58 -13.80
N ILE A 689 -24.98 2.28 -13.95
CA ILE A 689 -25.99 1.30 -14.39
C ILE A 689 -27.11 1.21 -13.35
N ILE A 690 -26.78 1.10 -12.06
CA ILE A 690 -27.78 1.09 -10.98
C ILE A 690 -28.65 2.35 -11.01
N ASP A 691 -28.05 3.53 -11.14
CA ASP A 691 -28.81 4.78 -11.23
C ASP A 691 -29.71 4.82 -12.47
N ARG A 692 -29.24 4.33 -13.63
CA ARG A 692 -30.06 4.30 -14.86
C ARG A 692 -31.29 3.39 -14.73
N PHE A 693 -31.16 2.26 -14.05
CA PHE A 693 -32.19 1.22 -13.97
C PHE A 693 -32.91 1.15 -12.61
N GLU A 694 -32.86 2.22 -11.83
CA GLU A 694 -33.45 2.30 -10.48
C GLU A 694 -34.93 1.93 -10.40
N ASN A 695 -35.70 2.11 -11.48
CA ASN A 695 -37.12 1.78 -11.53
C ASN A 695 -37.42 0.27 -11.60
N ILE A 696 -36.44 -0.55 -11.99
CA ILE A 696 -36.61 -2.01 -12.15
C ILE A 696 -35.74 -2.85 -11.20
N ILE A 697 -34.67 -2.28 -10.62
CA ILE A 697 -33.83 -2.95 -9.63
C ILE A 697 -34.45 -2.79 -8.24
N MET A 698 -35.04 -3.86 -7.71
CA MET A 698 -35.85 -3.80 -6.48
C MET A 698 -35.03 -4.04 -5.21
N ALA A 699 -33.94 -4.83 -5.31
CA ALA A 699 -32.97 -5.06 -4.25
C ALA A 699 -31.69 -5.68 -4.81
N GLN A 700 -30.59 -5.53 -4.07
CA GLN A 700 -29.31 -6.19 -4.34
C GLN A 700 -28.90 -7.05 -3.14
N PHE A 701 -28.13 -8.12 -3.37
CA PHE A 701 -27.74 -9.09 -2.34
C PHE A 701 -26.28 -9.53 -2.53
N ASN A 702 -25.48 -9.53 -1.46
CA ASN A 702 -24.08 -9.95 -1.48
C ASN A 702 -23.62 -10.75 -0.24
N GLY A 703 -22.32 -11.03 -0.13
CA GLY A 703 -21.67 -11.64 1.04
C GLY A 703 -20.28 -11.04 1.30
N HIS A 704 -19.26 -11.89 1.44
CA HIS A 704 -17.83 -11.55 1.55
C HIS A 704 -17.39 -10.93 2.88
N THR A 705 -18.10 -9.93 3.41
CA THR A 705 -17.60 -9.18 4.57
C THR A 705 -17.75 -9.90 5.91
N HIS A 706 -18.45 -11.04 5.93
CA HIS A 706 -18.81 -11.86 7.09
C HIS A 706 -19.61 -11.13 8.19
N THR A 707 -19.97 -9.86 7.99
CA THR A 707 -20.67 -9.02 8.98
C THR A 707 -22.12 -8.78 8.59
N ASP A 708 -22.95 -8.41 9.57
CA ASP A 708 -24.36 -8.11 9.31
C ASP A 708 -24.52 -6.64 8.92
N GLU A 709 -24.67 -6.37 7.61
CA GLU A 709 -24.73 -5.00 7.12
C GLU A 709 -25.60 -4.81 5.87
N PHE A 710 -25.79 -3.55 5.52
CA PHE A 710 -26.45 -3.12 4.29
C PHE A 710 -25.73 -1.90 3.71
N GLN A 711 -25.89 -1.65 2.41
CA GLN A 711 -25.42 -0.42 1.77
C GLN A 711 -26.56 0.32 1.07
N VAL A 712 -26.47 1.65 1.07
CA VAL A 712 -27.44 2.56 0.45
C VAL A 712 -26.80 3.29 -0.72
N PHE A 713 -27.29 3.01 -1.92
CA PHE A 713 -26.89 3.68 -3.14
C PHE A 713 -27.66 4.99 -3.28
N HIS A 714 -27.00 6.01 -3.83
CA HIS A 714 -27.57 7.33 -4.05
C HIS A 714 -27.49 7.72 -5.52
N SER A 715 -28.33 8.64 -5.95
CA SER A 715 -28.35 9.03 -7.36
C SER A 715 -27.04 9.69 -7.78
N VAL A 716 -26.51 9.30 -8.94
CA VAL A 716 -25.25 9.86 -9.46
C VAL A 716 -25.36 11.37 -9.72
N SER A 717 -26.55 11.86 -10.05
CA SER A 717 -26.82 13.29 -10.29
C SER A 717 -27.29 14.05 -9.05
N ASP A 718 -27.77 13.35 -8.02
CA ASP A 718 -28.23 13.89 -6.74
C ASP A 718 -27.88 12.92 -5.61
N LEU A 719 -26.70 13.13 -5.02
CA LEU A 719 -26.18 12.26 -3.95
C LEU A 719 -27.02 12.30 -2.67
N THR A 720 -28.01 13.18 -2.55
CA THR A 720 -28.94 13.22 -1.40
C THR A 720 -30.12 12.26 -1.54
N ARG A 721 -30.35 11.73 -2.75
CA ARG A 721 -31.49 10.86 -3.06
C ARG A 721 -31.05 9.41 -3.15
N ALA A 722 -31.38 8.63 -2.12
CA ALA A 722 -31.19 7.18 -2.14
C ALA A 722 -32.08 6.51 -3.21
N ASN A 723 -31.52 5.58 -3.98
CA ASN A 723 -32.19 4.93 -5.12
C ASN A 723 -32.09 3.39 -5.13
N SER A 724 -31.18 2.78 -4.38
CA SER A 724 -31.07 1.32 -4.28
C SER A 724 -30.49 0.89 -2.93
N VAL A 725 -30.67 -0.38 -2.58
CA VAL A 725 -30.18 -0.98 -1.32
C VAL A 725 -29.53 -2.32 -1.64
N LEU A 726 -28.38 -2.56 -1.01
CA LEU A 726 -27.69 -3.84 -0.96
C LEU A 726 -27.82 -4.43 0.44
N PHE A 727 -28.19 -5.70 0.53
CA PHE A 727 -28.19 -6.45 1.78
C PHE A 727 -27.11 -7.53 1.79
N ASN A 728 -26.27 -7.51 2.83
CA ASN A 728 -25.29 -8.55 3.04
C ASN A 728 -25.97 -9.82 3.58
N GLY A 729 -25.56 -10.99 3.10
CA GLY A 729 -26.06 -12.29 3.54
C GLY A 729 -25.59 -12.66 4.94
N GLY A 730 -26.11 -13.77 5.47
CA GLY A 730 -25.57 -14.33 6.70
C GLY A 730 -24.42 -15.30 6.41
N SER A 731 -23.23 -15.02 6.95
CA SER A 731 -22.07 -15.91 6.88
C SER A 731 -22.22 -17.10 7.82
N GLY A 732 -22.05 -18.30 7.24
CA GLY A 732 -22.04 -19.55 8.01
C GLY A 732 -20.75 -19.75 8.81
N THR A 733 -19.67 -19.05 8.45
CA THR A 733 -18.39 -19.07 9.18
C THR A 733 -18.39 -18.20 10.43
N ALA A 734 -17.58 -18.64 11.40
CA ALA A 734 -17.21 -17.85 12.59
C ALA A 734 -15.93 -17.03 12.38
N ASN A 735 -15.22 -17.24 11.26
CA ASN A 735 -13.96 -16.59 10.92
C ASN A 735 -14.19 -15.10 10.60
N ALA A 736 -13.65 -14.14 11.35
CA ALA A 736 -13.25 -14.28 12.74
C ALA A 736 -14.15 -13.40 13.62
N ASN A 737 -14.29 -13.77 14.88
CA ASN A 737 -14.97 -12.98 15.92
C ASN A 737 -16.43 -12.63 15.60
N VAL A 738 -17.12 -13.48 14.85
CA VAL A 738 -18.55 -13.37 14.55
C VAL A 738 -19.26 -14.68 14.89
N ASN A 739 -20.52 -14.60 15.31
CA ASN A 739 -21.35 -15.80 15.41
C ASN A 739 -21.79 -16.23 13.99
N PRO A 740 -21.86 -17.53 13.70
CA PRO A 740 -22.51 -18.01 12.49
C PRO A 740 -23.97 -17.53 12.41
N ASN A 741 -24.39 -17.09 11.23
CA ASN A 741 -25.75 -16.64 10.99
C ASN A 741 -26.30 -17.06 9.61
N TYR A 742 -27.58 -16.83 9.43
CA TYR A 742 -28.23 -16.74 8.12
C TYR A 742 -29.29 -15.63 8.17
N ARG A 743 -29.77 -15.20 6.99
CA ARG A 743 -30.81 -14.16 6.90
C ARG A 743 -32.06 -14.66 6.18
N ILE A 744 -33.19 -14.09 6.57
CA ILE A 744 -34.49 -14.27 5.93
C ILE A 744 -34.99 -12.91 5.46
N TYR A 745 -35.42 -12.84 4.21
CA TYR A 745 -36.09 -11.67 3.65
C TYR A 745 -37.56 -11.99 3.41
N THR A 746 -38.42 -11.15 3.96
CA THR A 746 -39.83 -11.11 3.59
C THR A 746 -39.98 -10.13 2.45
N VAL A 747 -40.50 -10.58 1.31
CA VAL A 747 -40.54 -9.82 0.05
C VAL A 747 -41.98 -9.71 -0.45
N ASP A 748 -42.35 -8.54 -0.95
CA ASP A 748 -43.65 -8.37 -1.60
C ASP A 748 -43.68 -9.12 -2.94
N PRO A 749 -44.60 -10.06 -3.18
CA PRO A 749 -44.55 -10.89 -4.37
C PRO A 749 -44.85 -10.13 -5.68
N THR A 750 -45.39 -8.90 -5.59
CA THR A 750 -45.78 -8.10 -6.76
C THR A 750 -44.71 -7.07 -7.13
N SER A 751 -44.33 -6.22 -6.18
CA SER A 751 -43.31 -5.18 -6.36
C SER A 751 -41.89 -5.71 -6.21
N LEU A 752 -41.71 -6.85 -5.52
CA LEU A 752 -40.42 -7.47 -5.21
C LEU A 752 -39.52 -6.63 -4.30
N TYR A 753 -40.04 -5.59 -3.66
CA TYR A 753 -39.30 -4.92 -2.60
C TYR A 753 -39.17 -5.83 -1.37
N VAL A 754 -37.99 -5.77 -0.74
CA VAL A 754 -37.78 -6.35 0.58
C VAL A 754 -38.61 -5.56 1.60
N LEU A 755 -39.52 -6.25 2.28
CA LEU A 755 -40.42 -5.69 3.27
C LEU A 755 -39.81 -5.72 4.66
N ASP A 756 -39.12 -6.80 5.00
CA ASP A 756 -38.35 -6.92 6.24
C ASP A 756 -37.19 -7.90 6.07
N ALA A 757 -36.20 -7.80 6.95
CA ALA A 757 -35.04 -8.68 6.98
C ALA A 757 -34.79 -9.13 8.42
N GLU A 758 -34.75 -10.45 8.62
CA GLU A 758 -34.46 -11.09 9.90
C GLU A 758 -33.09 -11.76 9.87
N THR A 759 -32.33 -11.59 10.95
CA THR A 759 -31.07 -12.31 11.17
C THR A 759 -31.25 -13.37 12.24
N TRP A 760 -30.84 -14.60 11.94
CA TRP A 760 -30.88 -15.73 12.86
C TRP A 760 -29.45 -16.19 13.16
N ILE A 761 -29.12 -16.32 14.44
CA ILE A 761 -27.77 -16.70 14.90
C ILE A 761 -27.85 -17.83 15.91
N TYR A 762 -26.72 -18.49 16.17
CA TYR A 762 -26.52 -19.19 17.44
C TYR A 762 -25.26 -18.65 18.13
N ASN A 763 -25.26 -18.64 19.46
CA ASN A 763 -24.07 -18.28 20.21
C ASN A 763 -23.07 -19.46 20.17
N LEU A 764 -21.91 -19.24 19.55
CA LEU A 764 -20.88 -20.26 19.36
C LEU A 764 -20.24 -20.70 20.69
N THR A 765 -20.06 -19.79 21.65
CA THR A 765 -19.61 -20.13 23.02
C THR A 765 -20.54 -21.15 23.66
N ASP A 766 -21.84 -20.86 23.67
CA ASP A 766 -22.87 -21.74 24.26
C ASP A 766 -22.96 -23.09 23.54
N ALA A 767 -22.87 -23.09 22.20
CA ALA A 767 -22.86 -24.31 21.41
C ALA A 767 -21.66 -25.20 21.77
N ASN A 768 -20.47 -24.60 21.91
CA ASN A 768 -19.24 -25.33 22.25
C ASN A 768 -19.21 -25.83 23.71
N LEU A 769 -20.03 -25.29 24.62
CA LEU A 769 -20.21 -25.86 25.97
C LEU A 769 -20.97 -27.20 25.96
N SER A 770 -21.75 -27.47 24.91
CA SER A 770 -22.58 -28.68 24.78
C SER A 770 -22.44 -29.35 23.40
N PRO A 771 -21.25 -29.83 23.01
CA PRO A 771 -20.93 -30.27 21.64
C PRO A 771 -21.72 -31.49 21.15
N LYS A 772 -22.46 -32.17 22.04
CA LYS A 772 -23.31 -33.33 21.71
C LYS A 772 -24.74 -32.97 21.35
N ILE A 773 -25.08 -31.69 21.41
CA ILE A 773 -26.42 -31.17 21.13
C ILE A 773 -26.26 -30.12 20.04
N ASN A 774 -27.18 -30.12 19.07
CA ASN A 774 -27.19 -29.10 18.02
C ASN A 774 -27.26 -27.68 18.64
N PRO A 775 -26.63 -26.68 18.01
CA PRO A 775 -26.69 -25.30 18.44
C PRO A 775 -28.13 -24.80 18.61
N LYS A 776 -28.32 -23.91 19.58
CA LYS A 776 -29.60 -23.24 19.81
C LYS A 776 -29.65 -21.97 18.98
N TRP A 777 -30.22 -22.09 17.79
CA TRP A 777 -30.53 -20.95 16.92
C TRP A 777 -31.67 -20.12 17.49
N PHE A 778 -31.56 -18.79 17.35
CA PHE A 778 -32.60 -17.84 17.73
C PHE A 778 -32.63 -16.65 16.77
N LEU A 779 -33.79 -16.01 16.66
CA LEU A 779 -33.95 -14.74 15.97
C LEU A 779 -33.16 -13.68 16.74
N GLU A 780 -32.14 -13.13 16.11
CA GLU A 780 -31.36 -12.04 16.67
C GLU A 780 -32.16 -10.75 16.66
N TYR A 781 -32.63 -10.37 15.47
CA TYR A 781 -33.43 -9.16 15.28
C TYR A 781 -34.19 -9.16 13.93
N SER A 782 -35.29 -8.40 13.86
CA SER A 782 -35.89 -7.90 12.62
C SER A 782 -35.42 -6.45 12.40
N MET A 783 -35.02 -6.11 11.17
CA MET A 783 -34.55 -4.75 10.85
C MET A 783 -35.61 -3.69 11.16
N ARG A 784 -36.87 -3.92 10.78
CA ARG A 784 -37.95 -2.95 11.04
C ARG A 784 -38.20 -2.74 12.52
N GLU A 785 -38.26 -3.83 13.30
CA GLU A 785 -38.51 -3.75 14.74
C GLU A 785 -37.33 -3.10 15.48
N ALA A 786 -36.11 -3.57 15.22
CA ALA A 786 -34.93 -3.16 15.97
C ALA A 786 -34.52 -1.70 15.75
N PHE A 787 -34.72 -1.19 14.52
CA PHE A 787 -34.36 0.17 14.13
C PHE A 787 -35.56 1.12 14.00
N GLY A 788 -36.78 0.64 14.22
CA GLY A 788 -38.00 1.45 14.15
C GLY A 788 -38.26 2.06 12.77
N VAL A 789 -37.77 1.43 11.70
CA VAL A 789 -37.93 1.93 10.33
C VAL A 789 -39.26 1.44 9.74
N PRO A 790 -40.02 2.32 9.06
CA PRO A 790 -41.33 1.96 8.54
C PRO A 790 -41.26 0.97 7.37
N THR A 791 -40.18 1.02 6.58
CA THR A 791 -39.93 0.17 5.41
C THR A 791 -38.41 -0.03 5.24
N LEU A 792 -38.00 -0.99 4.41
CA LEU A 792 -36.60 -1.15 3.99
C LEU A 792 -36.31 -0.52 2.61
N LEU A 793 -37.13 0.45 2.19
CA LEU A 793 -36.91 1.20 0.96
C LEU A 793 -35.68 2.12 1.08
N PRO A 794 -35.00 2.46 -0.04
CA PRO A 794 -33.75 3.23 -0.02
C PRO A 794 -33.82 4.52 0.81
N HIS A 795 -34.90 5.30 0.69
CA HIS A 795 -35.06 6.55 1.44
C HIS A 795 -35.16 6.35 2.96
N ALA A 796 -35.79 5.24 3.40
CA ALA A 796 -35.98 4.94 4.82
C ALA A 796 -34.67 4.50 5.45
N LEU A 797 -33.90 3.67 4.74
CA LEU A 797 -32.56 3.25 5.18
C LEU A 797 -31.54 4.39 5.12
N SER A 798 -31.60 5.28 4.13
CA SER A 798 -30.83 6.53 4.15
C SER A 798 -31.17 7.41 5.36
N SER A 799 -32.46 7.52 5.72
CA SER A 799 -32.86 8.24 6.93
C SER A 799 -32.35 7.57 8.22
N LEU A 800 -32.24 6.23 8.22
CA LEU A 800 -31.66 5.48 9.33
C LEU A 800 -30.17 5.78 9.51
N THR A 801 -29.38 5.93 8.43
CA THR A 801 -27.95 6.27 8.57
C THR A 801 -27.75 7.64 9.22
N HIS A 802 -28.53 8.65 8.83
CA HIS A 802 -28.54 9.96 9.50
C HIS A 802 -29.03 9.86 10.96
N SER A 803 -29.99 8.98 11.25
CA SER A 803 -30.46 8.75 12.62
C SER A 803 -29.36 8.13 13.48
N MET A 804 -28.61 7.16 12.95
CA MET A 804 -27.45 6.58 13.62
C MET A 804 -26.30 7.59 13.78
N ALA A 805 -26.10 8.49 12.82
CA ALA A 805 -25.14 9.58 12.95
C ALA A 805 -25.47 10.50 14.14
N ARG A 806 -26.76 10.77 14.37
CA ARG A 806 -27.24 11.66 15.43
C ARG A 806 -27.46 10.98 16.79
N ASP A 807 -27.80 9.69 16.78
CA ASP A 807 -28.06 8.87 17.96
C ASP A 807 -26.99 7.78 18.08
N HIS A 808 -25.98 8.05 18.90
CA HIS A 808 -24.85 7.13 19.06
C HIS A 808 -25.23 5.85 19.82
N ALA A 809 -26.35 5.83 20.55
CA ALA A 809 -26.86 4.61 21.16
C ALA A 809 -27.44 3.69 20.08
N LEU A 810 -28.17 4.27 19.12
CA LEU A 810 -28.66 3.55 17.94
C LEU A 810 -27.50 3.02 17.09
N MET A 811 -26.46 3.81 16.86
CA MET A 811 -25.25 3.35 16.14
C MET A 811 -24.54 2.20 16.88
N ARG A 812 -24.44 2.26 18.21
CA ARG A 812 -23.87 1.16 19.02
C ARG A 812 -24.76 -0.07 19.02
N GLN A 813 -26.09 0.09 18.93
CA GLN A 813 -27.00 -1.03 18.74
C GLN A 813 -26.78 -1.68 17.37
N TYR A 814 -26.68 -0.90 16.30
CA TYR A 814 -26.32 -1.42 14.97
C TYR A 814 -25.00 -2.19 15.00
N TYR A 815 -23.95 -1.62 15.62
CA TYR A 815 -22.65 -2.28 15.72
C TYR A 815 -22.71 -3.65 16.43
N ARG A 816 -23.60 -3.83 17.42
CA ARG A 816 -23.77 -5.14 18.09
C ARG A 816 -24.31 -6.20 17.14
N PHE A 817 -25.25 -5.83 16.27
CA PHE A 817 -25.78 -6.72 15.24
C PHE A 817 -24.76 -6.92 14.11
N TYR A 818 -24.02 -5.87 13.73
CA TYR A 818 -22.94 -5.92 12.75
C TYR A 818 -21.91 -7.03 13.04
N VAL A 819 -21.50 -7.15 14.31
CA VAL A 819 -20.60 -8.23 14.81
C VAL A 819 -21.34 -9.47 15.32
N LYS A 820 -22.65 -9.55 15.07
CA LYS A 820 -23.53 -10.70 15.36
C LYS A 820 -23.52 -11.16 16.82
N GLN A 821 -23.41 -10.20 17.74
CA GLN A 821 -23.33 -10.45 19.18
C GLN A 821 -22.28 -11.50 19.59
N ALA A 822 -21.19 -11.65 18.83
CA ALA A 822 -20.12 -12.56 19.20
C ALA A 822 -19.46 -12.11 20.50
N ASP A 823 -19.20 -13.02 21.45
CA ASP A 823 -18.70 -12.65 22.79
C ASP A 823 -17.31 -11.98 22.76
N THR A 824 -16.52 -12.22 21.70
CA THR A 824 -15.16 -11.68 21.53
C THR A 824 -15.14 -10.22 21.08
N SER A 825 -16.16 -9.75 20.36
CA SER A 825 -16.21 -8.41 19.76
C SER A 825 -16.59 -7.28 20.73
N PRO A 826 -17.51 -7.46 21.70
CA PRO A 826 -17.72 -6.53 22.80
C PRO A 826 -16.52 -6.37 23.74
N ALA A 827 -15.63 -7.36 23.80
CA ALA A 827 -14.46 -7.35 24.68
C ALA A 827 -13.31 -6.45 24.15
N SER A 828 -13.19 -6.32 22.82
CA SER A 828 -12.24 -5.38 22.17
C SER A 828 -12.77 -3.95 22.15
N GLY A 829 -14.09 -3.78 22.05
CA GLY A 829 -14.76 -2.48 22.01
C GLY A 829 -14.66 -1.78 20.64
N CYS A 830 -15.56 -0.83 20.39
CA CYS A 830 -15.57 0.00 19.18
C CYS A 830 -15.68 1.46 19.60
N ASP A 831 -14.58 2.19 19.43
CA ASP A 831 -14.52 3.62 19.67
C ASP A 831 -15.22 4.42 18.57
N ASP A 832 -15.23 5.74 18.69
CA ASP A 832 -15.96 6.59 17.75
C ASP A 832 -15.33 6.60 16.35
N ALA A 833 -14.03 6.28 16.22
CA ALA A 833 -13.39 6.11 14.92
C ALA A 833 -13.88 4.84 14.23
N CYS A 834 -13.93 3.73 14.98
CA CYS A 834 -14.50 2.46 14.54
C CYS A 834 -15.98 2.62 14.12
N LEU A 835 -16.83 3.25 14.95
CA LEU A 835 -18.24 3.46 14.63
C LEU A 835 -18.45 4.32 13.38
N LYS A 836 -17.63 5.37 13.20
CA LYS A 836 -17.65 6.18 11.98
C LYS A 836 -17.24 5.39 10.74
N GLY A 837 -16.27 4.49 10.85
CA GLY A 837 -15.89 3.57 9.78
C GLY A 837 -17.05 2.68 9.34
N VAL A 838 -17.71 2.04 10.31
CA VAL A 838 -18.91 1.21 10.05
C VAL A 838 -20.03 2.04 9.41
N LEU A 839 -20.30 3.25 9.92
CA LEU A 839 -21.31 4.15 9.34
C LEU A 839 -20.97 4.57 7.91
N CYS A 840 -19.69 4.83 7.62
CA CYS A 840 -19.22 5.18 6.29
C CYS A 840 -19.40 4.05 5.28
N ASN A 841 -19.13 2.80 5.68
CA ASN A 841 -19.27 1.64 4.81
C ASN A 841 -20.70 1.48 4.27
N ILE A 842 -21.71 1.90 5.03
CA ILE A 842 -23.12 1.86 4.61
C ILE A 842 -23.40 2.76 3.40
N VAL A 843 -22.67 3.86 3.22
CA VAL A 843 -22.93 4.82 2.12
C VAL A 843 -21.80 4.92 1.09
N ASN A 844 -20.71 4.20 1.32
CA ASN A 844 -19.57 4.16 0.42
C ASN A 844 -19.73 3.02 -0.60
N VAL A 845 -20.47 3.28 -1.68
CA VAL A 845 -20.79 2.29 -2.72
C VAL A 845 -19.89 2.37 -3.95
N GLN A 846 -19.02 3.39 -4.02
CA GLN A 846 -18.12 3.61 -5.15
C GLN A 846 -16.73 3.90 -4.61
N ASN A 847 -15.76 3.10 -5.04
CA ASN A 847 -14.38 3.26 -4.64
C ASN A 847 -13.85 4.65 -5.05
N GLY A 848 -13.21 5.34 -4.09
CA GLY A 848 -12.67 6.69 -4.27
C GLY A 848 -13.66 7.83 -4.10
N ASN A 849 -14.96 7.57 -3.85
CA ASN A 849 -15.96 8.61 -3.60
C ASN A 849 -16.43 8.61 -2.13
N THR A 850 -15.88 9.52 -1.33
CA THR A 850 -16.14 9.62 0.12
C THR A 850 -17.23 10.62 0.50
N THR A 851 -17.87 11.30 -0.47
CA THR A 851 -18.74 12.47 -0.22
C THR A 851 -19.83 12.23 0.83
N ASN A 852 -20.60 11.15 0.70
CA ASN A 852 -21.70 10.84 1.64
C ASN A 852 -21.17 10.38 3.01
N CYS A 853 -20.03 9.68 3.04
CA CYS A 853 -19.33 9.30 4.27
C CYS A 853 -18.83 10.54 5.03
N GLU A 854 -18.22 11.51 4.33
CA GLU A 854 -17.78 12.78 4.92
C GLU A 854 -18.94 13.57 5.52
N ALA A 855 -20.09 13.60 4.85
CA ALA A 855 -21.29 14.26 5.36
C ALA A 855 -21.81 13.60 6.64
N LEU A 856 -21.94 12.26 6.68
CA LEU A 856 -22.41 11.53 7.86
C LEU A 856 -21.44 11.62 9.04
N THR A 857 -20.14 11.55 8.78
CA THR A 857 -19.12 11.64 9.84
C THR A 857 -19.03 13.06 10.41
N ALA A 858 -19.23 14.09 9.60
CA ALA A 858 -19.34 15.47 10.08
C ALA A 858 -20.56 15.64 11.00
N GLU A 859 -21.70 15.05 10.64
CA GLU A 859 -22.91 15.05 11.47
C GLU A 859 -22.74 14.27 12.78
N TYR A 860 -22.06 13.12 12.73
CA TYR A 860 -21.67 12.36 13.92
C TYR A 860 -20.80 13.21 14.87
N ASP A 861 -19.78 13.90 14.32
CA ASP A 861 -18.87 14.73 15.11
C ASP A 861 -19.52 16.00 15.66
N GLU A 862 -20.55 16.54 14.99
CA GLU A 862 -21.35 17.67 15.48
C GLU A 862 -22.17 17.27 16.70
N THR A 863 -22.86 16.13 16.63
CA THR A 863 -23.68 15.63 17.74
C THR A 863 -22.82 15.18 18.92
N LEU A 864 -21.67 14.54 18.67
CA LEU A 864 -20.70 14.20 19.72
C LEU A 864 -20.26 15.44 20.50
N ARG A 865 -19.94 16.53 19.78
CA ARG A 865 -19.55 17.81 20.39
C ARG A 865 -20.67 18.48 21.17
N ALA A 866 -21.93 18.25 20.83
CA ALA A 866 -23.07 18.79 21.56
C ALA A 866 -23.37 18.04 22.88
N MET A 867 -22.91 16.78 23.00
CA MET A 867 -23.09 15.96 24.20
C MET A 867 -21.99 16.17 25.26
N LEU A 868 -20.81 16.66 24.85
CA LEU A 868 -19.65 16.96 25.70
C LEU A 868 -19.70 18.41 26.22
#